data_AF-A0A7S0Z6M8-F1
#
_entry.id   AF-A0A7S0Z6M8-F1
#
_cell.length_a   1.000
_cell.length_b   1.000
_cell.length_c   1.000
_cell.angle_alpha   90.00
_cell.angle_beta   90.00
_cell.angle_gamma   90.00
#
_symmetry.space_group_name_H-M   'P 1'
#
loop_
_entity.id
_entity.type
_entity.pdbx_description
1 polymer ?
#
loop_
_entity_poly.entity_id
_entity_poly.type
_entity_poly.pdbx_seq_one_letter_code
_entity_poly.pdbx_strand_id
1 'polypeptide(L)'
;MGVAAAAAMVTPTQKFADFMAQMSAFTAENVSFSHEDFVILCLNMFACACVYYTLRMIKLPDHSWYLTLYSSGVTSFIGLYLLFHVWHDGLAATISNERDISRYAAIFFIGYCIMDLVIGSIHYETLLTYDDGWTHHFLYIGVCSYLLHNGLTSLFAVALVEELPIVLLSMYEVRNKQKPSLLFGMLYFFTRIMFHTALIYKAAAISNVIFAVGLNLLLLHVREFQRWVRGYLMRSHNRKRMNFRVKLGMFFAMLASYVALHGYAAYDLVFNEYPQPPSAPIVAIHSAIFLFFMYRFGIVVHDVYTQNFIMTSIGRKKIIYNISWEDPAVDHKVMHMTDQDVVLTISSAGCNVLDYLCEGPKKIIAVDMNAAQLHTLELKLACIRALDWETFFAIWGRSDYKVFKSVYATKLRSLLKKETAEFWDVNDKLFRDNFMFAGTSGLMARILCLPLRLSGVRRRVMAREEFSESGGLMFKFTCWICSCTSLWSWIAPLGGVPLEQLNLMNRNTKVFVDRLIEVLTVRIWKPNNYFYYGYIVGEFAPDCCPRYLEEKNFANLKARVDRVDLFYGTWADAAVREGPGSITIASLLDSMDWMPAEMIAENISKVVANMDKEKGRIFWRSFADRVHSPVLAHLDGELVPEYDRVGWYLTQFIAPTPKNYNPEMIVQQGSGRAFKNSFFGDVQVMTAMAKQGLSRTKCVKTFYSSQGARYDGFREGLLPNRDIFMRHVIPWAKEPKTWISVGCGTARDIEFVVGHVKKCGTKVYLCDLSDALLDMARQRVRELGLESQVTLVEGDINSVAVKKQLPDEVDLVTCSYCVTMIPDWKEAMRTMSNLVKPGGHLALIDFIEREGRESCWDQKLYKWWFAMDGVFFNRKHREWLTSQPGFKTMWYGEDEGRVPYTPLNPTHYMYCGQRLVSR
;
A
#
# COMPACT_ATOMS: atom_id res chain seq x y z
N MET A 1 3.45 69.51 13.99
CA MET A 1 3.99 68.17 14.31
C MET A 1 2.80 67.25 14.52
N GLY A 2 2.51 66.43 13.52
CA GLY A 2 1.40 65.49 13.50
C GLY A 2 1.84 64.19 12.84
N VAL A 3 0.94 63.22 12.88
CA VAL A 3 1.00 61.86 12.30
C VAL A 3 1.55 60.79 13.26
N ALA A 4 0.66 60.26 14.09
CA ALA A 4 0.71 58.85 14.52
C ALA A 4 -0.19 58.05 13.56
N ALA A 5 0.41 57.10 12.85
CA ALA A 5 -0.22 56.34 11.78
C ALA A 5 -1.26 55.34 12.33
N ALA A 6 -2.51 55.49 11.89
CA ALA A 6 -3.53 54.47 12.01
C ALA A 6 -3.28 53.38 10.94
N ALA A 7 -2.81 52.21 11.35
CA ALA A 7 -2.76 51.04 10.48
C ALA A 7 -4.18 50.48 10.32
N ALA A 8 -4.84 50.79 9.20
CA ALA A 8 -6.11 50.21 8.84
C ALA A 8 -5.96 48.68 8.66
N MET A 9 -6.72 47.90 9.41
CA MET A 9 -6.86 46.46 9.21
C MET A 9 -7.51 46.20 7.85
N VAL A 10 -6.69 45.85 6.85
CA VAL A 10 -7.15 45.41 5.52
C VAL A 10 -7.96 44.13 5.69
N THR A 11 -9.22 44.16 5.26
CA THR A 11 -10.14 43.02 5.38
C THR A 11 -9.72 41.85 4.47
N PRO A 12 -10.04 40.59 4.82
CA PRO A 12 -9.68 39.42 4.00
C PRO A 12 -10.20 39.48 2.55
N THR A 13 -11.37 40.09 2.36
CA THR A 13 -11.96 40.40 1.04
C THR A 13 -11.09 41.32 0.22
N GLN A 14 -10.47 42.32 0.85
CA GLN A 14 -9.58 43.25 0.19
C GLN A 14 -8.23 42.59 -0.12
N LYS A 15 -7.70 41.74 0.77
CA LYS A 15 -6.51 40.92 0.47
C LYS A 15 -6.73 39.92 -0.67
N PHE A 16 -7.92 39.33 -0.79
CA PHE A 16 -8.25 38.43 -1.90
C PHE A 16 -8.44 39.20 -3.20
N ALA A 17 -9.12 40.35 -3.17
CA ALA A 17 -9.22 41.24 -4.33
C ALA A 17 -7.85 41.75 -4.76
N ASP A 18 -6.98 42.12 -3.81
CA ASP A 18 -5.60 42.54 -4.06
C ASP A 18 -4.76 41.38 -4.60
N PHE A 19 -4.93 40.15 -4.10
CA PHE A 19 -4.27 38.95 -4.65
C PHE A 19 -4.76 38.63 -6.07
N MET A 20 -6.06 38.70 -6.34
CA MET A 20 -6.63 38.50 -7.68
C MET A 20 -6.22 39.62 -8.63
N ALA A 21 -6.12 40.86 -8.16
CA ALA A 21 -5.64 42.00 -8.93
C ALA A 21 -4.13 41.89 -9.20
N GLN A 22 -3.32 41.48 -8.22
CA GLN A 22 -1.90 41.19 -8.39
C GLN A 22 -1.68 39.99 -9.31
N MET A 23 -2.49 38.95 -9.22
CA MET A 23 -2.42 37.80 -10.11
C MET A 23 -2.87 38.18 -11.52
N SER A 24 -3.91 39.00 -11.68
CA SER A 24 -4.34 39.52 -12.98
C SER A 24 -3.33 40.49 -13.58
N ALA A 25 -2.71 41.35 -12.78
CA ALA A 25 -1.64 42.25 -13.21
C ALA A 25 -0.37 41.47 -13.55
N PHE A 26 0.01 40.49 -12.73
CA PHE A 26 1.09 39.54 -13.01
C PHE A 26 0.81 38.76 -14.30
N THR A 27 -0.41 38.29 -14.52
CA THR A 27 -0.77 37.57 -15.75
C THR A 27 -0.76 38.51 -16.95
N ALA A 28 -1.23 39.75 -16.81
CA ALA A 28 -1.19 40.75 -17.88
C ALA A 28 0.24 41.23 -18.22
N GLU A 29 1.13 41.31 -17.23
CA GLU A 29 2.53 41.68 -17.39
C GLU A 29 3.40 40.51 -17.88
N ASN A 30 3.06 39.26 -17.53
CA ASN A 30 3.90 38.07 -17.79
C ASN A 30 3.29 37.06 -18.80
N VAL A 31 2.09 37.32 -19.34
CA VAL A 31 1.42 36.51 -20.36
C VAL A 31 0.80 37.44 -21.41
N SER A 32 1.61 37.90 -22.37
CA SER A 32 1.16 38.70 -23.50
C SER A 32 1.01 37.83 -24.75
N PHE A 33 -0.21 37.38 -25.04
CA PHE A 33 -0.53 36.87 -26.37
C PHE A 33 -0.64 38.06 -27.32
N SER A 34 0.07 38.05 -28.44
CA SER A 34 -0.26 38.99 -29.51
C SER A 34 -1.66 38.67 -30.04
N HIS A 35 -2.30 39.64 -30.73
CA HIS A 35 -3.59 39.39 -31.37
C HIS A 35 -3.51 38.20 -32.35
N GLU A 36 -2.37 38.02 -33.02
CA GLU A 36 -2.11 36.88 -33.90
C GLU A 36 -2.09 35.55 -33.13
N ASP A 37 -1.40 35.50 -31.98
CA ASP A 37 -1.34 34.29 -31.15
C ASP A 37 -2.71 33.86 -30.63
N PHE A 38 -3.54 34.83 -30.24
CA PHE A 38 -4.89 34.56 -29.77
C PHE A 38 -5.78 33.99 -30.88
N VAL A 39 -5.67 34.53 -32.11
CA VAL A 39 -6.39 34.01 -33.27
C VAL A 39 -5.96 32.57 -33.56
N ILE A 40 -4.66 32.27 -33.54
CA ILE A 40 -4.13 30.92 -33.77
C ILE A 40 -4.61 29.95 -32.68
N LEU A 41 -4.59 30.38 -31.41
CA LEU A 41 -5.11 29.59 -30.30
C LEU A 41 -6.58 29.24 -30.51
N CYS A 42 -7.43 30.22 -30.83
CA CYS A 42 -8.85 30.00 -31.08
C CYS A 42 -9.11 29.09 -32.29
N LEU A 43 -8.37 29.27 -33.39
CA LEU A 43 -8.47 28.41 -34.57
C LEU A 43 -8.09 26.96 -34.24
N ASN A 44 -7.03 26.76 -33.44
CA ASN A 44 -6.64 25.42 -33.01
C ASN A 44 -7.68 24.80 -32.06
N MET A 45 -8.26 25.58 -31.14
CA MET A 45 -9.32 25.10 -30.26
C MET A 45 -10.54 24.64 -31.07
N PHE A 46 -10.90 25.39 -32.12
CA PHE A 46 -11.94 24.99 -33.07
C PHE A 46 -11.57 23.71 -33.82
N ALA A 47 -10.33 23.60 -34.32
CA ALA A 47 -9.84 22.40 -34.99
C ALA A 47 -9.91 21.17 -34.07
N CYS A 48 -9.51 21.30 -32.80
CA CYS A 48 -9.64 20.23 -31.79
C CYS A 48 -11.10 19.77 -31.65
N ALA A 49 -12.05 20.72 -31.53
CA ALA A 49 -13.47 20.37 -31.48
C ALA A 49 -13.94 19.64 -32.74
N CYS A 50 -13.58 20.13 -33.93
CA CYS A 50 -13.92 19.48 -35.20
C CYS A 50 -13.36 18.06 -35.29
N VAL A 51 -12.09 17.87 -34.93
CA VAL A 51 -11.44 16.55 -34.94
C VAL A 51 -12.13 15.61 -33.96
N TYR A 52 -12.41 16.06 -32.74
CA TYR A 52 -13.11 15.26 -31.73
C TYR A 52 -14.48 14.78 -32.23
N TYR A 53 -15.33 15.69 -32.71
CA TYR A 53 -16.66 15.33 -33.20
C TYR A 53 -16.61 14.48 -34.47
N THR A 54 -15.61 14.69 -35.34
CA THR A 54 -15.39 13.85 -36.52
C THR A 54 -15.01 12.42 -36.14
N LEU A 55 -14.04 12.24 -35.24
CA LEU A 55 -13.64 10.92 -34.76
C LEU A 55 -14.78 10.22 -33.99
N ARG A 56 -15.63 11.00 -33.31
CA ARG A 56 -16.86 10.48 -32.67
C ARG A 56 -17.87 9.96 -33.68
N MET A 57 -18.03 10.60 -34.84
CA MET A 57 -18.89 10.10 -35.92
C MET A 57 -18.41 8.76 -36.49
N ILE A 58 -17.09 8.50 -36.45
CA ILE A 58 -16.47 7.26 -36.93
C ILE A 58 -16.65 6.09 -35.94
N LYS A 59 -17.28 6.32 -34.77
CA LYS A 59 -17.57 5.30 -33.73
C LYS A 59 -16.33 4.52 -33.27
N LEU A 60 -15.20 5.20 -33.10
CA LEU A 60 -14.03 4.57 -32.48
C LEU A 60 -14.32 4.27 -30.98
N PRO A 61 -13.71 3.21 -30.41
CA PRO A 61 -14.03 2.71 -29.07
C PRO A 61 -13.82 3.70 -27.91
N ASP A 62 -12.65 4.34 -27.83
CA ASP A 62 -12.28 5.20 -26.71
C ASP A 62 -12.11 6.65 -27.16
N HIS A 63 -13.13 7.45 -26.87
CA HIS A 63 -13.19 8.85 -27.28
C HIS A 63 -12.41 9.78 -26.35
N SER A 64 -11.94 9.32 -25.18
CA SER A 64 -11.08 10.13 -24.31
C SER A 64 -9.70 10.39 -24.91
N TRP A 65 -9.26 9.53 -25.84
CA TRP A 65 -7.94 9.61 -26.49
C TRP A 65 -7.92 10.30 -27.85
N TYR A 66 -9.06 10.80 -28.35
CA TYR A 66 -9.14 11.39 -29.70
C TYR A 66 -8.28 12.64 -29.84
N LEU A 67 -8.40 13.57 -28.90
CA LEU A 67 -7.60 14.79 -28.91
C LEU A 67 -6.13 14.48 -28.67
N THR A 68 -5.83 13.54 -27.78
CA THR A 68 -4.45 13.11 -27.52
C THR A 68 -3.82 12.46 -28.77
N LEU A 69 -4.55 11.65 -29.53
CA LEU A 69 -4.07 11.07 -30.80
C LEU A 69 -3.76 12.16 -31.83
N TYR A 70 -4.65 13.14 -31.97
CA TYR A 70 -4.45 14.28 -32.87
C TYR A 70 -3.25 15.12 -32.46
N SER A 71 -3.21 15.55 -31.21
CA SER A 71 -2.15 16.41 -30.67
C SER A 71 -0.80 15.71 -30.73
N SER A 72 -0.69 14.48 -30.19
CA SER A 72 0.57 13.72 -30.18
C SER A 72 1.09 13.42 -31.59
N GLY A 73 0.21 13.22 -32.57
CA GLY A 73 0.60 13.05 -33.97
C GLY A 73 1.24 14.30 -34.57
N VAL A 74 0.61 15.47 -34.38
CA VAL A 74 1.12 16.76 -34.85
C VAL A 74 2.42 17.13 -34.14
N THR A 75 2.46 17.03 -32.81
CA THR A 75 3.65 17.40 -32.03
C THR A 75 4.81 16.45 -32.28
N SER A 76 4.58 15.14 -32.42
CA SER A 76 5.66 14.19 -32.74
C SER A 76 6.28 14.44 -34.10
N PHE A 77 5.50 14.88 -35.08
CA PHE A 77 6.03 15.25 -36.40
C PHE A 77 6.97 16.45 -36.31
N ILE A 78 6.55 17.51 -35.60
CA ILE A 78 7.38 18.70 -35.34
C ILE A 78 8.63 18.30 -34.53
N GLY A 79 8.47 17.48 -33.50
CA GLY A 79 9.56 16.99 -32.66
C GLY A 79 10.60 16.19 -33.43
N LEU A 80 10.19 15.33 -34.36
CA LEU A 80 11.12 14.57 -35.22
C LEU A 80 11.88 15.49 -36.18
N TYR A 81 11.21 16.48 -36.77
CA TYR A 81 11.85 17.50 -37.60
C TYR A 81 12.93 18.26 -36.82
N LEU A 82 12.60 18.74 -35.61
CA LEU A 82 13.56 19.46 -34.78
C LEU A 82 14.67 18.55 -34.24
N LEU A 83 14.39 17.29 -33.93
CA LEU A 83 15.41 16.33 -33.51
C LEU A 83 16.46 16.11 -34.61
N PHE A 84 16.04 16.06 -35.88
CA PHE A 84 16.96 15.98 -37.01
C PHE A 84 17.90 17.19 -37.05
N HIS A 85 17.39 18.40 -36.83
CA HIS A 85 18.20 19.61 -36.74
C HIS A 85 19.10 19.64 -35.50
N VAL A 86 18.64 19.15 -34.34
CA VAL A 86 19.49 19.03 -33.15
C VAL A 86 20.66 18.07 -33.42
N TRP A 87 20.43 17.00 -34.18
CA TRP A 87 21.48 16.06 -34.56
C TRP A 87 22.45 16.65 -35.58
N HIS A 88 21.94 17.37 -36.58
CA HIS A 88 22.75 17.91 -37.69
C HIS A 88 23.48 19.21 -37.33
N ASP A 89 22.75 20.16 -36.74
CA ASP A 89 23.21 21.54 -36.49
C ASP A 89 23.66 21.76 -35.03
N GLY A 90 23.27 20.86 -34.12
CA GLY A 90 23.53 20.96 -32.69
C GLY A 90 22.45 21.76 -31.94
N LEU A 91 22.22 21.39 -30.67
CA LEU A 91 21.11 21.91 -29.86
C LEU A 91 21.09 23.44 -29.75
N ALA A 92 22.25 24.07 -29.53
CA ALA A 92 22.34 25.52 -29.40
C ALA A 92 21.96 26.25 -30.69
N ALA A 93 22.39 25.74 -31.85
CA ALA A 93 22.08 26.30 -33.16
C ALA A 93 20.61 26.11 -33.53
N THR A 94 20.03 24.94 -33.22
CA THR A 94 18.60 24.70 -33.43
C THR A 94 17.74 25.64 -32.58
N ILE A 95 18.09 25.82 -31.31
CA ILE A 95 17.39 26.72 -30.38
C ILE A 95 17.45 28.18 -30.85
N SER A 96 18.59 28.63 -31.40
CA SER A 96 18.77 30.01 -31.86
C SER A 96 18.07 30.33 -33.17
N ASN A 97 17.90 29.33 -34.05
CA ASN A 97 17.46 29.52 -35.44
C ASN A 97 15.95 29.31 -35.65
N GLU A 98 15.26 28.57 -34.77
CA GLU A 98 13.87 28.15 -34.96
C GLU A 98 12.91 28.94 -34.06
N ARG A 99 12.40 30.08 -34.54
CA ARG A 99 11.52 30.98 -33.76
C ARG A 99 10.02 30.83 -34.07
N ASP A 100 9.64 30.72 -35.34
CA ASP A 100 8.23 30.77 -35.73
C ASP A 100 7.53 29.42 -35.54
N ILE A 101 8.13 28.32 -36.02
CA ILE A 101 7.58 26.96 -35.88
C ILE A 101 7.44 26.58 -34.40
N SER A 102 8.44 26.92 -33.58
CA SER A 102 8.46 26.61 -32.15
C SER A 102 7.40 27.40 -31.38
N ARG A 103 7.19 28.67 -31.73
CA ARG A 103 6.10 29.51 -31.21
C ARG A 103 4.74 28.91 -31.54
N TYR A 104 4.50 28.55 -32.80
CA TYR A 104 3.22 27.94 -33.20
C TYR A 104 2.97 26.59 -32.52
N ALA A 105 4.01 25.76 -32.35
CA ALA A 105 3.88 24.48 -31.67
C ALA A 105 3.49 24.63 -30.19
N ALA A 106 4.02 25.65 -29.49
CA ALA A 106 3.62 25.95 -28.11
C ALA A 106 2.15 26.39 -28.01
N ILE A 107 1.70 27.27 -28.89
CA ILE A 107 0.30 27.74 -28.94
C ILE A 107 -0.65 26.59 -29.28
N PHE A 108 -0.24 25.73 -30.23
CA PHE A 108 -0.97 24.52 -30.58
C PHE A 108 -1.16 23.60 -29.36
N PHE A 109 -0.08 23.37 -28.61
CA PHE A 109 -0.14 22.50 -27.43
C PHE A 109 -0.98 23.09 -26.30
N ILE A 110 -0.90 24.41 -26.06
CA ILE A 110 -1.78 25.10 -25.10
C ILE A 110 -3.25 24.91 -25.49
N GLY A 111 -3.59 25.12 -26.77
CA GLY A 111 -4.96 24.95 -27.28
C GLY A 111 -5.47 23.52 -27.11
N TYR A 112 -4.62 22.52 -27.35
CA TYR A 112 -4.92 21.12 -27.06
C TYR A 112 -5.22 20.91 -25.56
N CYS A 113 -4.33 21.36 -24.67
CA CYS A 113 -4.51 21.16 -23.22
C CYS A 113 -5.81 21.78 -22.71
N ILE A 114 -6.15 22.98 -23.18
CA ILE A 114 -7.41 23.63 -22.82
C ILE A 114 -8.60 22.81 -23.34
N MET A 115 -8.55 22.38 -24.60
CA MET A 115 -9.66 21.64 -25.20
C MET A 115 -9.83 20.24 -24.65
N ASP A 116 -8.76 19.55 -24.24
CA ASP A 116 -8.87 18.24 -23.60
C ASP A 116 -9.55 18.35 -22.22
N LEU A 117 -9.25 19.41 -21.46
CA LEU A 117 -9.96 19.70 -20.22
C LEU A 117 -11.42 20.07 -20.46
N VAL A 118 -11.71 20.91 -21.46
CA VAL A 118 -13.09 21.36 -21.77
C VAL A 118 -13.93 20.19 -22.29
N ILE A 119 -13.47 19.47 -23.31
CA ILE A 119 -14.21 18.34 -23.90
C ILE A 119 -14.28 17.19 -22.90
N GLY A 120 -13.20 16.89 -22.19
CA GLY A 120 -13.20 15.82 -21.21
C GLY A 120 -14.15 16.10 -20.04
N SER A 121 -14.24 17.35 -19.58
CA SER A 121 -15.22 17.73 -18.54
C SER A 121 -16.67 17.58 -19.01
N ILE A 122 -16.92 17.56 -20.33
CA ILE A 122 -18.27 17.40 -20.90
C ILE A 122 -18.56 15.93 -21.22
N HIS A 123 -17.59 15.19 -21.79
CA HIS A 123 -17.86 13.88 -22.40
C HIS A 123 -17.19 12.69 -21.70
N TYR A 124 -16.11 12.87 -20.93
CA TYR A 124 -15.36 11.78 -20.28
C TYR A 124 -14.80 12.16 -18.90
N GLU A 125 -15.62 12.85 -18.10
CA GLU A 125 -15.25 13.40 -16.78
C GLU A 125 -14.67 12.36 -15.82
N THR A 126 -15.21 11.14 -15.82
CA THR A 126 -14.78 10.06 -14.93
C THR A 126 -13.35 9.57 -15.21
N LEU A 127 -12.78 9.90 -16.37
CA LEU A 127 -11.42 9.54 -16.77
C LEU A 127 -10.41 10.68 -16.53
N LEU A 128 -10.87 11.92 -16.30
CA LEU A 128 -10.03 13.07 -15.96
C LEU A 128 -9.69 13.06 -14.47
N THR A 129 -8.65 12.32 -14.08
CA THR A 129 -8.14 12.33 -12.70
C THR A 129 -7.41 13.64 -12.39
N TYR A 130 -7.26 13.97 -11.10
CA TYR A 130 -6.50 15.16 -10.69
C TYR A 130 -5.02 15.06 -11.09
N ASP A 131 -4.39 13.93 -10.76
CA ASP A 131 -2.96 13.72 -10.95
C ASP A 131 -2.60 13.53 -12.44
N ASP A 132 -3.40 12.79 -13.24
CA ASP A 132 -3.09 12.50 -14.64
C ASP A 132 -3.74 13.48 -15.63
N GLY A 133 -4.82 14.16 -15.24
CA GLY A 133 -5.54 15.13 -16.07
C GLY A 133 -5.22 16.59 -15.68
N TRP A 134 -5.78 17.06 -14.58
CA TRP A 134 -5.80 18.50 -14.24
C TRP A 134 -4.42 19.08 -13.93
N THR A 135 -3.69 18.49 -12.99
CA THR A 135 -2.36 19.00 -12.59
C THR A 135 -1.38 18.99 -13.76
N HIS A 136 -1.42 17.93 -14.57
CA HIS A 136 -0.59 17.79 -15.76
C HIS A 136 -0.88 18.90 -16.79
N HIS A 137 -2.13 19.04 -17.24
CA HIS A 137 -2.49 20.02 -18.27
C HIS A 137 -2.28 21.47 -17.80
N PHE A 138 -2.61 21.80 -16.54
CA PHE A 138 -2.32 23.14 -16.00
C PHE A 138 -0.83 23.45 -15.93
N LEU A 139 0.00 22.46 -15.53
CA LEU A 139 1.45 22.62 -15.52
C LEU A 139 1.96 22.93 -16.93
N TYR A 140 1.53 22.17 -17.95
CA TYR A 140 1.96 22.41 -19.33
C TYR A 140 1.45 23.74 -19.90
N ILE A 141 0.22 24.15 -19.59
CA ILE A 141 -0.29 25.48 -19.98
C ILE A 141 0.58 26.59 -19.37
N GLY A 142 0.89 26.49 -18.07
CA GLY A 142 1.73 27.46 -17.38
C GLY A 142 3.15 27.52 -17.93
N VAL A 143 3.77 26.36 -18.16
CA VAL A 143 5.13 26.25 -18.70
C VAL A 143 5.18 26.78 -20.14
N CYS A 144 4.26 26.36 -21.02
CA CYS A 144 4.25 26.84 -22.40
C CYS A 144 3.99 28.35 -22.48
N SER A 145 3.11 28.89 -21.62
CA SER A 145 2.86 30.34 -21.56
C SER A 145 4.10 31.11 -21.09
N TYR A 146 4.81 30.59 -20.08
CA TYR A 146 6.08 31.17 -19.64
C TYR A 146 7.15 31.14 -20.75
N LEU A 147 7.30 30.02 -21.44
CA LEU A 147 8.26 29.88 -22.55
C LEU A 147 7.91 30.78 -23.73
N LEU A 148 6.61 30.93 -24.02
CA LEU A 148 6.10 31.85 -25.04
C LEU A 148 6.45 33.31 -24.71
N HIS A 149 6.18 33.73 -23.47
CA HIS A 149 6.45 35.11 -23.04
C HIS A 149 7.95 35.45 -23.05
N ASN A 150 8.82 34.49 -22.68
CA ASN A 150 10.26 34.71 -22.62
C ASN A 150 11.00 34.42 -23.95
N GLY A 151 10.29 34.06 -25.02
CA GLY A 151 10.91 33.71 -26.30
C GLY A 151 11.76 32.43 -26.26
N LEU A 152 11.42 31.50 -25.38
CA LEU A 152 12.13 30.23 -25.13
C LEU A 152 11.37 29.00 -25.65
N THR A 153 10.43 29.19 -26.58
CA THR A 153 9.56 28.13 -27.13
C THR A 153 10.32 27.03 -27.86
N SER A 154 11.52 27.30 -28.36
CA SER A 154 12.37 26.30 -29.01
C SER A 154 12.81 25.18 -28.06
N LEU A 155 12.95 25.46 -26.75
CA LEU A 155 13.20 24.43 -25.73
C LEU A 155 12.04 23.44 -25.61
N PHE A 156 10.81 23.95 -25.66
CA PHE A 156 9.61 23.10 -25.67
C PHE A 156 9.46 22.35 -26.99
N ALA A 157 9.68 23.02 -28.12
CA ALA A 157 9.49 22.44 -29.43
C ALA A 157 10.43 21.24 -29.68
N VAL A 158 11.69 21.35 -29.24
CA VAL A 158 12.65 20.23 -29.27
C VAL A 158 12.21 19.07 -28.35
N ALA A 159 11.58 19.38 -27.22
CA ALA A 159 11.03 18.36 -26.31
C ALA A 159 9.82 17.61 -26.91
N LEU A 160 9.18 18.09 -27.98
CA LEU A 160 8.00 17.43 -28.56
C LEU A 160 8.27 16.02 -29.09
N VAL A 161 9.53 15.66 -29.32
CA VAL A 161 9.91 14.27 -29.64
C VAL A 161 9.54 13.29 -28.51
N GLU A 162 9.36 13.79 -27.29
CA GLU A 162 8.85 13.06 -26.13
C GLU A 162 7.40 12.59 -26.29
N GLU A 163 6.64 13.10 -27.26
CA GLU A 163 5.28 12.66 -27.57
C GLU A 163 5.21 11.38 -28.41
N LEU A 164 6.33 10.91 -28.98
CA LEU A 164 6.38 9.67 -29.78
C LEU A 164 5.79 8.42 -29.09
N PRO A 165 6.06 8.15 -27.79
CA PRO A 165 5.43 7.04 -27.09
C PRO A 165 3.91 7.24 -26.97
N ILE A 166 3.43 8.49 -26.86
CA ILE A 166 2.02 8.82 -26.68
C ILE A 166 1.24 8.61 -27.97
N VAL A 167 1.85 8.82 -29.14
CA VAL A 167 1.25 8.41 -30.43
C VAL A 167 0.94 6.92 -30.44
N LEU A 168 1.90 6.08 -30.02
CA LEU A 168 1.66 4.64 -29.94
C LEU A 168 0.56 4.32 -28.93
N LEU A 169 0.60 4.92 -27.74
CA LEU A 169 -0.38 4.67 -26.69
C LEU A 169 -1.80 5.06 -27.14
N SER A 170 -1.98 6.29 -27.62
CA SER A 170 -3.26 6.78 -28.12
C SER A 170 -3.80 5.93 -29.28
N MET A 171 -2.95 5.48 -30.21
CA MET A 171 -3.35 4.52 -31.26
C MET A 171 -3.82 3.17 -30.71
N TYR A 172 -3.22 2.67 -29.62
CA TYR A 172 -3.62 1.43 -28.97
C TYR A 172 -4.96 1.59 -28.24
N GLU A 173 -5.12 2.67 -27.47
CA GLU A 173 -6.33 2.95 -26.68
C GLU A 173 -7.55 3.24 -27.59
N VAL A 174 -7.39 4.08 -28.62
CA VAL A 174 -8.45 4.36 -29.61
C VAL A 174 -8.91 3.08 -30.33
N ARG A 175 -8.07 2.05 -30.45
CA ARG A 175 -8.42 0.75 -31.06
C ARG A 175 -8.90 -0.30 -30.06
N ASN A 176 -9.07 0.07 -28.78
CA ASN A 176 -9.34 -0.84 -27.65
C ASN A 176 -8.37 -2.03 -27.59
N LYS A 177 -7.10 -1.79 -27.98
CA LYS A 177 -6.03 -2.78 -27.90
C LYS A 177 -5.19 -2.46 -26.67
N GLN A 178 -5.54 -3.07 -25.54
CA GLN A 178 -5.02 -2.79 -24.18
C GLN A 178 -3.50 -2.89 -23.92
N LYS A 179 -2.57 -2.86 -24.89
CA LYS A 179 -1.18 -3.27 -24.64
C LYS A 179 -0.12 -2.34 -25.23
N PRO A 180 0.46 -1.41 -24.43
CA PRO A 180 1.73 -0.79 -24.79
C PRO A 180 2.83 -1.86 -24.89
N SER A 181 3.39 -1.96 -26.09
CA SER A 181 4.40 -2.97 -26.47
C SER A 181 5.79 -2.66 -25.86
N LEU A 182 6.76 -3.55 -26.07
CA LEU A 182 8.16 -3.24 -25.74
C LEU A 182 8.62 -1.97 -26.44
N LEU A 183 8.17 -1.72 -27.67
CA LEU A 183 8.48 -0.51 -28.43
C LEU A 183 8.04 0.76 -27.69
N PHE A 184 6.86 0.76 -27.07
CA PHE A 184 6.40 1.90 -26.26
C PHE A 184 7.40 2.19 -25.14
N GLY A 185 7.81 1.18 -24.37
CA GLY A 185 8.74 1.38 -23.26
C GLY A 185 10.15 1.76 -23.71
N MET A 186 10.63 1.24 -24.83
CA MET A 186 11.92 1.64 -25.41
C MET A 186 11.88 3.11 -25.83
N LEU A 187 10.84 3.53 -26.56
CA LEU A 187 10.68 4.93 -26.97
C LEU A 187 10.55 5.83 -25.75
N TYR A 188 9.73 5.47 -24.77
CA TYR A 188 9.56 6.23 -23.54
C TYR A 188 10.88 6.41 -22.78
N PHE A 189 11.67 5.34 -22.68
CA PHE A 189 12.98 5.40 -22.04
C PHE A 189 13.94 6.34 -22.80
N PHE A 190 14.03 6.23 -24.11
CA PHE A 190 14.95 7.05 -24.89
C PHE A 190 14.53 8.52 -24.95
N THR A 191 13.24 8.81 -25.10
CA THR A 191 12.76 10.20 -25.25
C THR A 191 12.50 10.86 -23.90
N ARG A 192 11.63 10.29 -23.05
CA ARG A 192 11.18 10.92 -21.80
C ARG A 192 12.10 10.74 -20.60
N ILE A 193 13.04 9.80 -20.65
CA ILE A 193 14.05 9.61 -19.60
C ILE A 193 15.41 10.13 -20.06
N MET A 194 16.00 9.51 -21.08
CA MET A 194 17.36 9.86 -21.51
C MET A 194 17.42 11.25 -22.15
N PHE A 195 16.71 11.45 -23.25
CA PHE A 195 16.73 12.72 -23.98
C PHE A 195 16.24 13.89 -23.11
N HIS A 196 15.13 13.71 -22.37
CA HIS A 196 14.65 14.71 -21.41
C HIS A 196 15.73 15.11 -20.38
N THR A 197 16.45 14.13 -19.81
CA THR A 197 17.54 14.42 -18.87
C THR A 197 18.65 15.24 -19.53
N ALA A 198 19.09 14.86 -20.73
CA ALA A 198 20.10 15.62 -21.46
C ALA A 198 19.62 17.06 -21.76
N LEU A 199 18.36 17.21 -22.18
CA LEU A 199 17.75 18.49 -22.50
C LEU A 199 17.68 19.41 -21.27
N ILE A 200 17.25 18.89 -20.12
CA ILE A 200 17.16 19.68 -18.87
C ILE A 200 18.52 20.25 -18.47
N TYR A 201 19.57 19.44 -18.50
CA TYR A 201 20.91 19.89 -18.11
C TYR A 201 21.49 20.90 -19.09
N LYS A 202 21.22 20.77 -20.39
CA LYS A 202 21.58 21.81 -21.37
C LYS A 202 20.75 23.09 -21.22
N ALA A 203 19.46 22.95 -20.87
CA ALA A 203 18.59 24.09 -20.59
C ALA A 203 18.93 24.82 -19.29
N ALA A 204 19.64 24.17 -18.35
CA ALA A 204 20.08 24.78 -17.09
C ALA A 204 21.01 25.98 -17.29
N ALA A 205 21.83 25.95 -18.35
CA ALA A 205 22.67 27.09 -18.74
C ALA A 205 21.84 28.30 -19.22
N ILE A 206 20.57 28.08 -19.61
CA ILE A 206 19.68 29.11 -20.13
C ILE A 206 18.74 29.64 -19.04
N SER A 207 18.14 28.76 -18.22
CA SER A 207 17.22 29.17 -17.15
C SER A 207 17.15 28.15 -16.00
N ASN A 208 17.44 28.63 -14.78
CA ASN A 208 17.28 27.85 -13.54
C ASN A 208 15.81 27.47 -13.27
N VAL A 209 14.85 28.28 -13.72
CA VAL A 209 13.41 27.98 -13.57
C VAL A 209 13.05 26.78 -14.44
N ILE A 210 13.51 26.77 -15.69
CA ILE A 210 13.28 25.65 -16.62
C ILE A 210 13.98 24.39 -16.11
N PHE A 211 15.18 24.52 -15.55
CA PHE A 211 15.88 23.40 -14.92
C PHE A 211 15.04 22.78 -13.79
N ALA A 212 14.54 23.60 -12.86
CA ALA A 212 13.73 23.12 -11.73
C ALA A 212 12.41 22.47 -12.20
N VAL A 213 11.71 23.09 -13.15
CA VAL A 213 10.48 22.54 -13.75
C VAL A 213 10.77 21.22 -14.48
N GLY A 214 11.84 21.18 -15.26
CA GLY A 214 12.30 20.00 -15.98
C GLY A 214 12.61 18.83 -15.04
N LEU A 215 13.31 19.06 -13.93
CA LEU A 215 13.53 18.02 -12.92
C LEU A 215 12.20 17.48 -12.34
N ASN A 216 11.20 18.34 -12.13
CA ASN A 216 9.87 17.89 -11.68
C ASN A 216 9.16 17.05 -12.75
N LEU A 217 9.26 17.42 -14.03
CA LEU A 217 8.74 16.62 -15.14
C LEU A 217 9.47 15.28 -15.27
N LEU A 218 10.80 15.26 -15.15
CA LEU A 218 11.59 14.02 -15.13
C LEU A 218 11.14 13.10 -13.99
N LEU A 219 10.82 13.65 -12.81
CA LEU A 219 10.30 12.85 -11.69
C LEU A 219 8.95 12.19 -12.03
N LEU A 220 8.08 12.89 -12.76
CA LEU A 220 6.81 12.33 -13.27
C LEU A 220 7.09 11.26 -14.34
N HIS A 221 7.99 11.50 -15.28
CA HIS A 221 8.35 10.53 -16.31
C HIS A 221 8.95 9.24 -15.72
N VAL A 222 9.83 9.36 -14.73
CA VAL A 222 10.37 8.20 -14.01
C VAL A 222 9.24 7.42 -13.34
N ARG A 223 8.25 8.09 -12.74
CA ARG A 223 7.09 7.44 -12.11
C ARG A 223 6.22 6.68 -13.12
N GLU A 224 5.92 7.27 -14.27
CA GLU A 224 5.12 6.60 -15.30
C GLU A 224 5.90 5.46 -15.97
N PHE A 225 7.21 5.62 -16.16
CA PHE A 225 8.07 4.54 -16.61
C PHE A 225 8.08 3.38 -15.61
N GLN A 226 8.15 3.64 -14.30
CA GLN A 226 8.01 2.63 -13.25
C GLN A 226 6.69 1.86 -13.39
N ARG A 227 5.55 2.56 -13.55
CA ARG A 227 4.23 1.95 -13.76
C ARG A 227 4.23 1.04 -15.00
N TRP A 228 4.79 1.50 -16.13
CA TRP A 228 4.89 0.68 -17.34
C TRP A 228 5.75 -0.57 -17.14
N VAL A 229 6.94 -0.43 -16.53
CA VAL A 229 7.85 -1.56 -16.28
C VAL A 229 7.16 -2.63 -15.41
N ARG A 230 6.50 -2.21 -14.32
CA ARG A 230 5.70 -3.10 -13.46
C ARG A 230 4.66 -3.85 -14.29
N GLY A 231 3.86 -3.15 -15.09
CA GLY A 231 2.87 -3.75 -15.98
C GLY A 231 3.49 -4.70 -17.03
N TYR A 232 4.62 -4.35 -17.62
CA TYR A 232 5.30 -5.17 -18.64
C TYR A 232 5.83 -6.50 -18.08
N LEU A 233 6.22 -6.53 -16.81
CA LEU A 233 6.75 -7.71 -16.14
C LEU A 233 5.65 -8.61 -15.58
N MET A 234 4.54 -8.05 -15.09
CA MET A 234 3.40 -8.79 -14.56
C MET A 234 2.58 -9.54 -15.62
N ARG A 235 2.66 -9.16 -16.91
CA ARG A 235 1.83 -9.78 -17.96
C ARG A 235 2.10 -11.29 -18.14
N SER A 236 1.01 -12.06 -18.11
CA SER A 236 0.95 -13.53 -18.09
C SER A 236 0.29 -14.14 -19.34
N HIS A 237 0.98 -15.14 -19.90
CA HIS A 237 0.54 -16.38 -20.56
C HIS A 237 0.31 -16.59 -22.08
N ASN A 238 0.03 -15.62 -22.96
CA ASN A 238 -0.39 -16.02 -24.34
C ASN A 238 0.51 -15.65 -25.54
N ARG A 239 1.81 -15.32 -25.39
CA ARG A 239 2.75 -15.15 -26.54
C ARG A 239 4.17 -15.62 -26.25
N LYS A 240 4.90 -16.08 -27.29
CA LYS A 240 6.34 -16.45 -27.26
C LYS A 240 7.12 -15.40 -26.47
N ARG A 241 7.62 -15.78 -25.29
CA ARG A 241 8.12 -14.88 -24.25
C ARG A 241 9.62 -14.61 -24.41
N MET A 242 10.07 -13.37 -24.19
CA MET A 242 11.48 -13.11 -23.86
C MET A 242 11.80 -13.72 -22.50
N ASN A 243 12.94 -14.41 -22.39
CA ASN A 243 13.44 -14.99 -21.15
C ASN A 243 13.62 -13.92 -20.06
N PHE A 244 13.27 -14.24 -18.81
CA PHE A 244 13.44 -13.34 -17.67
C PHE A 244 14.87 -12.79 -17.53
N ARG A 245 15.89 -13.62 -17.81
CA ARG A 245 17.29 -13.16 -17.81
C ARG A 245 17.54 -12.06 -18.85
N VAL A 246 16.93 -12.17 -20.03
CA VAL A 246 17.04 -11.17 -21.10
C VAL A 246 16.30 -9.89 -20.71
N LYS A 247 15.11 -10.00 -20.09
CA LYS A 247 14.41 -8.83 -19.55
C LYS A 247 15.23 -8.11 -18.47
N LEU A 248 15.80 -8.86 -17.53
CA LEU A 248 16.63 -8.30 -16.46
C LEU A 248 17.89 -7.63 -17.03
N GLY A 249 18.57 -8.28 -17.99
CA GLY A 249 19.72 -7.71 -18.68
C GLY A 249 19.38 -6.41 -19.43
N MET A 250 18.21 -6.35 -20.08
CA MET A 250 17.72 -5.14 -20.73
C MET A 250 17.47 -4.00 -19.73
N PHE A 251 16.81 -4.25 -18.60
CA PHE A 251 16.59 -3.23 -17.57
C PHE A 251 17.89 -2.79 -16.89
N PHE A 252 18.85 -3.71 -16.70
CA PHE A 252 20.17 -3.36 -16.21
C PHE A 252 20.93 -2.48 -17.20
N ALA A 253 20.84 -2.78 -18.50
CA ALA A 253 21.43 -1.94 -19.54
C ALA A 253 20.81 -0.54 -19.58
N MET A 254 19.48 -0.42 -19.44
CA MET A 254 18.79 0.86 -19.30
C MET A 254 19.25 1.64 -18.06
N LEU A 255 19.38 0.97 -16.91
CA LEU A 255 19.91 1.59 -15.70
C LEU A 255 21.33 2.08 -15.91
N ALA A 256 22.22 1.25 -16.46
CA ALA A 256 23.60 1.61 -16.73
C ALA A 256 23.72 2.78 -17.72
N SER A 257 22.93 2.78 -18.81
CA SER A 257 22.94 3.88 -19.78
C SER A 257 22.40 5.19 -19.19
N TYR A 258 21.38 5.11 -18.33
CA TYR A 258 20.85 6.28 -17.64
C TYR A 258 21.87 6.85 -16.63
N VAL A 259 22.50 5.99 -15.83
CA VAL A 259 23.57 6.38 -14.89
C VAL A 259 24.69 7.11 -15.63
N ALA A 260 25.16 6.54 -16.75
CA ALA A 260 26.22 7.13 -17.55
C ALA A 260 25.83 8.49 -18.12
N LEU A 261 24.64 8.59 -18.73
CA LEU A 261 24.16 9.84 -19.33
C LEU A 261 23.94 10.93 -18.28
N HIS A 262 23.23 10.62 -17.19
CA HIS A 262 22.94 11.59 -16.15
C HIS A 262 24.21 12.04 -15.44
N GLY A 263 25.13 11.09 -15.17
CA GLY A 263 26.44 11.39 -14.61
C GLY A 263 27.25 12.34 -15.51
N TYR A 264 27.28 12.06 -16.81
CA TYR A 264 27.93 12.94 -17.79
C TYR A 264 27.27 14.32 -17.88
N ALA A 265 25.93 14.39 -17.98
CA ALA A 265 25.21 15.66 -18.08
C ALA A 265 25.39 16.54 -16.82
N ALA A 266 25.39 15.92 -15.63
CA ALA A 266 25.68 16.61 -14.39
C ALA A 266 27.15 17.07 -14.31
N TYR A 267 28.08 16.23 -14.74
CA TYR A 267 29.50 16.59 -14.81
C TYR A 267 29.72 17.78 -15.76
N ASP A 268 29.17 17.72 -16.97
CA ASP A 268 29.30 18.76 -18.00
C ASP A 268 28.78 20.12 -17.49
N LEU A 269 27.58 20.15 -16.90
CA LEU A 269 27.03 21.36 -16.31
C LEU A 269 27.91 21.91 -15.16
N VAL A 270 28.39 21.03 -14.27
CA VAL A 270 29.15 21.43 -13.08
C VAL A 270 30.55 21.93 -13.40
N PHE A 271 31.26 21.24 -14.31
CA PHE A 271 32.68 21.46 -14.53
C PHE A 271 33.00 22.21 -15.83
N ASN A 272 32.06 22.31 -16.78
CA ASN A 272 32.29 23.03 -18.04
C ASN A 272 31.44 24.30 -18.17
N GLU A 273 30.22 24.33 -17.63
CA GLU A 273 29.29 25.46 -17.83
C GLU A 273 29.28 26.45 -16.65
N TYR A 274 29.36 25.98 -15.40
CA TYR A 274 29.44 26.88 -14.24
C TYR A 274 30.81 27.58 -14.13
N PRO A 275 30.87 28.74 -13.44
CA PRO A 275 32.13 29.44 -13.19
C PRO A 275 33.17 28.54 -12.51
N GLN A 276 34.40 28.56 -13.02
CA GLN A 276 35.48 27.69 -12.55
C GLN A 276 36.40 28.38 -11.52
N PRO A 277 36.77 27.69 -10.42
CA PRO A 277 36.32 26.36 -10.02
C PRO A 277 34.88 26.38 -9.44
N PRO A 278 34.09 25.30 -9.61
CA PRO A 278 32.72 25.27 -9.10
C PRO A 278 32.73 25.33 -7.57
N SER A 279 31.79 26.09 -7.01
CA SER A 279 31.66 26.20 -5.56
C SER A 279 31.19 24.88 -4.94
N ALA A 280 31.62 24.60 -3.71
CA ALA A 280 31.22 23.39 -2.98
C ALA A 280 29.69 23.19 -2.89
N PRO A 281 28.86 24.25 -2.69
CA PRO A 281 27.40 24.11 -2.73
C PRO A 281 26.84 23.64 -4.09
N ILE A 282 27.42 24.12 -5.21
CA ILE A 282 26.98 23.72 -6.56
C ILE A 282 27.27 22.24 -6.77
N VAL A 283 28.47 21.79 -6.44
CA VAL A 283 28.87 20.38 -6.54
C VAL A 283 27.97 19.51 -5.67
N ALA A 284 27.69 19.93 -4.43
CA ALA A 284 26.84 19.20 -3.50
C ALA A 284 25.39 19.07 -3.99
N ILE A 285 24.78 20.14 -4.48
CA ILE A 285 23.40 20.14 -4.99
C ILE A 285 23.26 19.22 -6.21
N HIS A 286 24.17 19.31 -7.18
CA HIS A 286 24.09 18.49 -8.40
C HIS A 286 24.39 17.02 -8.12
N SER A 287 25.31 16.75 -7.18
CA SER A 287 25.54 15.39 -6.66
C SER A 287 24.30 14.83 -5.98
N ALA A 288 23.60 15.64 -5.17
CA ALA A 288 22.36 15.23 -4.51
C ALA A 288 21.24 14.96 -5.53
N ILE A 289 21.08 15.79 -6.57
CA ILE A 289 20.12 15.58 -7.66
C ILE A 289 20.43 14.27 -8.38
N PHE A 290 21.68 14.05 -8.77
CA PHE A 290 22.12 12.82 -9.42
C PHE A 290 21.79 11.60 -8.54
N LEU A 291 22.23 11.59 -7.28
CA LEU A 291 21.96 10.49 -6.34
C LEU A 291 20.46 10.26 -6.12
N PHE A 292 19.66 11.32 -6.04
CA PHE A 292 18.21 11.23 -5.92
C PHE A 292 17.59 10.53 -7.13
N PHE A 293 17.93 10.92 -8.35
CA PHE A 293 17.40 10.27 -9.55
C PHE A 293 17.95 8.87 -9.77
N MET A 294 19.19 8.58 -9.37
CA MET A 294 19.71 7.22 -9.34
C MET A 294 18.92 6.34 -8.37
N TYR A 295 18.58 6.86 -7.20
CA TYR A 295 17.70 6.18 -6.25
C TYR A 295 16.30 5.95 -6.85
N ARG A 296 15.67 7.00 -7.41
CA ARG A 296 14.34 6.91 -8.02
C ARG A 296 14.30 5.96 -9.21
N PHE A 297 15.31 5.97 -10.08
CA PHE A 297 15.37 5.05 -11.22
C PHE A 297 15.78 3.63 -10.78
N GLY A 298 16.64 3.50 -9.78
CA GLY A 298 16.94 2.23 -9.11
C GLY A 298 15.70 1.59 -8.49
N ILE A 299 14.77 2.40 -7.97
CA ILE A 299 13.46 1.92 -7.49
C ILE A 299 12.67 1.22 -8.60
N VAL A 300 12.85 1.58 -9.89
CA VAL A 300 12.20 0.86 -11.02
C VAL A 300 12.57 -0.62 -11.01
N VAL A 301 13.85 -0.92 -10.78
CA VAL A 301 14.37 -2.30 -10.70
C VAL A 301 13.94 -2.94 -9.38
N HIS A 302 13.91 -2.16 -8.29
CA HIS A 302 13.45 -2.58 -6.98
C HIS A 302 11.98 -2.99 -6.98
N ASP A 303 11.02 -2.12 -7.31
CA ASP A 303 9.57 -2.41 -7.22
C ASP A 303 9.18 -3.66 -8.02
N VAL A 304 9.80 -3.81 -9.18
CA VAL A 304 9.69 -4.98 -10.05
C VAL A 304 10.11 -6.26 -9.34
N TYR A 305 11.19 -6.16 -8.58
CA TYR A 305 11.82 -7.26 -7.88
C TYR A 305 11.28 -7.48 -6.47
N THR A 306 10.71 -6.48 -5.81
CA THR A 306 10.32 -6.57 -4.39
C THR A 306 8.82 -6.71 -4.22
N GLN A 307 8.00 -5.99 -4.97
CA GLN A 307 6.54 -6.01 -4.81
C GLN A 307 5.90 -7.28 -5.39
N ASN A 308 6.56 -7.95 -6.35
CA ASN A 308 5.92 -9.03 -7.13
C ASN A 308 6.72 -10.33 -7.16
N PHE A 309 7.85 -10.40 -6.47
CA PHE A 309 8.73 -11.56 -6.55
C PHE A 309 8.18 -12.79 -5.85
N ILE A 310 7.45 -12.61 -4.73
CA ILE A 310 6.71 -13.69 -4.07
C ILE A 310 5.65 -14.25 -5.03
N MET A 311 4.76 -13.41 -5.56
CA MET A 311 3.71 -13.83 -6.50
C MET A 311 4.29 -14.44 -7.79
N THR A 312 5.42 -13.90 -8.29
CA THR A 312 6.14 -14.48 -9.43
C THR A 312 6.72 -15.85 -9.10
N SER A 313 7.22 -16.04 -7.88
CA SER A 313 7.77 -17.32 -7.41
C SER A 313 6.66 -18.36 -7.26
N ILE A 314 5.51 -17.98 -6.70
CA ILE A 314 4.29 -18.79 -6.65
C ILE A 314 3.88 -19.21 -8.08
N GLY A 315 3.70 -18.25 -8.98
CA GLY A 315 3.29 -18.51 -10.36
C GLY A 315 4.30 -19.32 -11.19
N ARG A 316 5.58 -19.34 -10.80
CA ARG A 316 6.64 -20.17 -11.42
C ARG A 316 6.88 -21.48 -10.68
N LYS A 317 6.09 -21.81 -9.66
CA LYS A 317 6.27 -22.98 -8.80
C LYS A 317 7.71 -23.06 -8.27
N LYS A 318 8.25 -21.96 -7.75
CA LYS A 318 9.58 -21.94 -7.10
C LYS A 318 9.44 -22.05 -5.59
N ILE A 319 10.36 -22.76 -4.96
CA ILE A 319 10.49 -22.78 -3.49
C ILE A 319 10.82 -21.37 -3.01
N ILE A 320 10.13 -20.92 -1.96
CA ILE A 320 10.33 -19.60 -1.33
C ILE A 320 11.10 -19.81 -0.02
N TYR A 321 10.51 -20.60 0.87
CA TYR A 321 11.06 -21.05 2.14
C TYR A 321 11.67 -22.44 2.00
N ASN A 322 12.90 -22.64 2.46
CA ASN A 322 13.50 -23.99 2.60
C ASN A 322 13.25 -24.59 4.00
N ILE A 323 13.01 -23.75 5.00
CA ILE A 323 12.54 -24.10 6.35
C ILE A 323 11.46 -23.11 6.78
N SER A 324 10.55 -23.52 7.66
CA SER A 324 9.64 -22.61 8.37
C SER A 324 10.47 -21.71 9.28
N TRP A 325 10.15 -20.42 9.35
CA TRP A 325 10.79 -19.43 10.22
C TRP A 325 9.95 -19.14 11.47
N GLU A 326 8.97 -19.99 11.75
CA GLU A 326 8.01 -19.92 12.83
C GLU A 326 8.34 -20.98 13.87
N ASP A 327 8.69 -20.59 15.10
CA ASP A 327 9.16 -21.52 16.13
C ASP A 327 8.04 -22.42 16.69
N PRO A 328 8.04 -23.74 16.43
CA PRO A 328 7.00 -24.63 16.94
C PRO A 328 7.08 -24.83 18.46
N ALA A 329 8.20 -24.46 19.12
CA ALA A 329 8.33 -24.56 20.57
C ALA A 329 7.31 -23.68 21.32
N VAL A 330 6.90 -22.56 20.72
CA VAL A 330 5.82 -21.72 21.26
C VAL A 330 4.48 -22.39 21.00
N ASP A 331 4.27 -22.88 19.78
CA ASP A 331 3.03 -23.58 19.36
C ASP A 331 2.67 -24.74 20.31
N HIS A 332 3.65 -25.56 20.75
CA HIS A 332 3.38 -26.65 21.71
C HIS A 332 2.87 -26.17 23.07
N LYS A 333 3.36 -25.03 23.55
CA LYS A 333 3.00 -24.48 24.86
C LYS A 333 1.61 -23.87 24.87
N VAL A 334 1.11 -23.44 23.72
CA VAL A 334 -0.17 -22.71 23.63
C VAL A 334 -1.28 -23.57 23.05
N MET A 335 -0.97 -24.41 22.06
CA MET A 335 -2.00 -25.20 21.37
C MET A 335 -2.39 -26.47 22.12
N HIS A 336 -1.50 -27.03 22.94
CA HIS A 336 -1.72 -28.28 23.69
C HIS A 336 -2.40 -29.36 22.84
N MET A 337 -1.75 -29.74 21.73
CA MET A 337 -2.29 -30.70 20.76
C MET A 337 -2.43 -32.08 21.39
N THR A 338 -3.48 -32.79 20.98
CA THR A 338 -3.83 -34.15 21.41
C THR A 338 -4.17 -35.02 20.21
N ASP A 339 -4.32 -36.33 20.42
CA ASP A 339 -4.70 -37.28 19.38
C ASP A 339 -6.15 -37.11 18.85
N GLN A 340 -6.92 -36.20 19.45
CA GLN A 340 -8.26 -35.83 19.00
C GLN A 340 -8.26 -34.62 18.05
N ASP A 341 -7.13 -33.90 17.96
CA ASP A 341 -7.09 -32.63 17.25
C ASP A 341 -6.97 -32.79 15.73
N VAL A 342 -7.68 -31.91 15.02
CA VAL A 342 -7.56 -31.70 13.58
C VAL A 342 -6.94 -30.33 13.37
N VAL A 343 -5.70 -30.32 12.89
CA VAL A 343 -4.87 -29.11 12.78
C VAL A 343 -4.86 -28.61 11.35
N LEU A 344 -5.36 -27.40 11.13
CA LEU A 344 -5.20 -26.64 9.89
C LEU A 344 -3.96 -25.75 10.02
N THR A 345 -2.99 -25.89 9.10
CA THR A 345 -1.79 -25.05 9.12
C THR A 345 -1.19 -24.85 7.74
N ILE A 346 -0.43 -23.77 7.58
CA ILE A 346 0.31 -23.49 6.35
C ILE A 346 1.55 -24.41 6.30
N SER A 347 1.83 -24.96 5.12
CA SER A 347 2.91 -25.93 4.92
C SER A 347 4.29 -25.33 5.20
N SER A 348 4.64 -24.21 4.55
CA SER A 348 5.95 -23.53 4.69
C SER A 348 7.15 -24.50 4.68
N ALA A 349 7.32 -25.20 3.55
CA ALA A 349 8.28 -26.31 3.36
C ALA A 349 8.09 -27.54 4.26
N GLY A 350 7.00 -27.58 5.04
CA GLY A 350 6.56 -28.72 5.83
C GLY A 350 7.19 -28.85 7.21
N CYS A 351 8.02 -27.91 7.67
CA CYS A 351 8.74 -28.07 8.95
C CYS A 351 7.80 -28.11 10.15
N ASN A 352 6.88 -27.14 10.26
CA ASN A 352 5.94 -27.11 11.38
C ASN A 352 4.89 -28.23 11.28
N VAL A 353 4.47 -28.59 10.06
CA VAL A 353 3.59 -29.75 9.81
C VAL A 353 4.21 -31.03 10.38
N LEU A 354 5.47 -31.31 10.06
CA LEU A 354 6.16 -32.50 10.56
C LEU A 354 6.47 -32.41 12.05
N ASP A 355 6.70 -31.20 12.57
CA ASP A 355 6.84 -31.01 14.02
C ASP A 355 5.54 -31.35 14.75
N TYR A 356 4.39 -30.83 14.30
CA TYR A 356 3.09 -31.16 14.89
C TYR A 356 2.78 -32.65 14.76
N LEU A 357 3.24 -33.31 13.70
CA LEU A 357 3.06 -34.76 13.54
C LEU A 357 3.78 -35.57 14.63
N CYS A 358 4.84 -35.02 15.23
CA CYS A 358 5.51 -35.61 16.39
C CYS A 358 4.61 -35.62 17.64
N GLU A 359 3.74 -34.61 17.83
CA GLU A 359 2.71 -34.61 18.90
C GLU A 359 1.63 -35.68 18.66
N GLY A 360 1.37 -35.99 17.40
CA GLY A 360 0.43 -37.05 17.00
C GLY A 360 -1.04 -36.64 16.98
N PRO A 361 -1.42 -35.48 16.42
CA PRO A 361 -2.81 -35.14 16.20
C PRO A 361 -3.52 -36.19 15.33
N LYS A 362 -4.86 -36.15 15.34
CA LYS A 362 -5.70 -37.04 14.53
C LYS A 362 -5.42 -36.85 13.04
N LYS A 363 -5.34 -35.59 12.61
CA LYS A 363 -5.14 -35.19 11.21
C LYS A 363 -4.47 -33.81 11.16
N ILE A 364 -3.58 -33.61 10.18
CA ILE A 364 -3.04 -32.30 9.84
C ILE A 364 -3.42 -31.97 8.40
N ILE A 365 -4.06 -30.83 8.18
CA ILE A 365 -4.38 -30.27 6.87
C ILE A 365 -3.31 -29.21 6.59
N ALA A 366 -2.32 -29.59 5.77
CA ALA A 366 -1.24 -28.71 5.37
C ALA A 366 -1.59 -27.99 4.06
N VAL A 367 -1.71 -26.67 4.13
CA VAL A 367 -2.15 -25.83 3.01
C VAL A 367 -1.01 -24.99 2.47
N ASP A 368 -1.00 -24.73 1.16
CA ASP A 368 -0.14 -23.70 0.60
C ASP A 368 -0.68 -23.22 -0.76
N MET A 369 -0.57 -21.93 -1.03
CA MET A 369 -0.87 -21.36 -2.35
C MET A 369 0.28 -21.60 -3.34
N ASN A 370 1.46 -21.97 -2.85
CA ASN A 370 2.61 -22.33 -3.66
C ASN A 370 2.76 -23.86 -3.74
N ALA A 371 2.46 -24.42 -4.90
CA ALA A 371 2.58 -25.85 -5.15
C ALA A 371 4.00 -26.39 -4.84
N ALA A 372 5.05 -25.59 -5.03
CA ALA A 372 6.42 -26.02 -4.73
C ALA A 372 6.66 -26.31 -3.25
N GLN A 373 5.97 -25.61 -2.35
CA GLN A 373 6.04 -25.90 -0.91
C GLN A 373 5.36 -27.21 -0.56
N LEU A 374 4.22 -27.50 -1.20
CA LEU A 374 3.54 -28.79 -1.06
C LEU A 374 4.35 -29.94 -1.65
N HIS A 375 4.97 -29.74 -2.83
CA HIS A 375 5.87 -30.73 -3.43
C HIS A 375 7.06 -31.04 -2.52
N THR A 376 7.53 -30.06 -1.74
CA THR A 376 8.61 -30.23 -0.75
C THR A 376 8.15 -31.06 0.45
N LEU A 377 6.98 -30.74 1.02
CA LEU A 377 6.40 -31.52 2.10
C LEU A 377 6.09 -32.96 1.66
N GLU A 378 5.51 -33.14 0.46
CA GLU A 378 5.20 -34.47 -0.08
C GLU A 378 6.46 -35.34 -0.24
N LEU A 379 7.57 -34.76 -0.71
CA LEU A 379 8.84 -35.48 -0.78
C LEU A 379 9.36 -35.86 0.61
N LYS A 380 9.24 -34.98 1.63
CA LYS A 380 9.59 -35.31 3.02
C LYS A 380 8.76 -36.48 3.55
N LEU A 381 7.44 -36.47 3.31
CA LEU A 381 6.54 -37.55 3.70
C LEU A 381 6.90 -38.88 3.01
N ALA A 382 7.22 -38.84 1.71
CA ALA A 382 7.68 -40.03 0.98
C ALA A 382 9.01 -40.57 1.56
N CYS A 383 9.95 -39.70 1.90
CA CYS A 383 11.20 -40.11 2.56
C CYS A 383 10.93 -40.77 3.93
N ILE A 384 10.09 -40.16 4.77
CA ILE A 384 9.72 -40.72 6.09
C ILE A 384 9.08 -42.10 5.93
N ARG A 385 8.21 -42.29 4.93
CA ARG A 385 7.56 -43.56 4.65
C ARG A 385 8.54 -44.66 4.21
N ALA A 386 9.50 -44.33 3.34
CA ALA A 386 10.33 -45.32 2.66
C ALA A 386 11.72 -45.57 3.26
N LEU A 387 12.27 -44.62 4.04
CA LEU A 387 13.68 -44.62 4.45
C LEU A 387 13.86 -44.92 5.95
N ASP A 388 15.10 -45.16 6.35
CA ASP A 388 15.57 -45.10 7.73
C ASP A 388 15.93 -43.65 8.13
N TRP A 389 16.22 -43.46 9.41
CA TRP A 389 16.52 -42.13 9.94
C TRP A 389 17.82 -41.57 9.37
N GLU A 390 18.86 -42.39 9.26
CA GLU A 390 20.19 -42.00 8.79
C GLU A 390 20.13 -41.46 7.35
N THR A 391 19.42 -42.16 6.47
CA THR A 391 19.24 -41.72 5.07
C THR A 391 18.38 -40.46 5.03
N PHE A 392 17.33 -40.37 5.84
CA PHE A 392 16.48 -39.18 5.93
C PHE A 392 17.26 -37.95 6.40
N PHE A 393 18.06 -38.09 7.45
CA PHE A 393 18.91 -37.04 8.00
C PHE A 393 20.03 -36.65 7.03
N ALA A 394 20.63 -37.60 6.31
CA ALA A 394 21.60 -37.28 5.27
C ALA A 394 21.00 -36.38 4.17
N ILE A 395 19.77 -36.64 3.73
CA ILE A 395 19.10 -35.85 2.70
C ILE A 395 18.67 -34.48 3.23
N TRP A 396 17.93 -34.42 4.34
CA TRP A 396 17.30 -33.17 4.80
C TRP A 396 18.10 -32.40 5.85
N GLY A 397 18.92 -33.10 6.63
CA GLY A 397 19.85 -32.51 7.60
C GLY A 397 21.12 -31.98 6.94
N ARG A 398 21.70 -32.74 6.00
CA ARG A 398 23.00 -32.46 5.38
C ARG A 398 22.95 -32.12 3.88
N SER A 399 21.79 -32.19 3.24
CA SER A 399 21.65 -32.00 1.79
C SER A 399 22.53 -32.96 0.96
N ASP A 400 22.72 -34.20 1.40
CA ASP A 400 23.56 -35.17 0.68
C ASP A 400 22.91 -35.60 -0.65
N TYR A 401 23.40 -35.00 -1.74
CA TYR A 401 22.88 -35.24 -3.08
C TYR A 401 23.14 -36.67 -3.57
N LYS A 402 24.25 -37.31 -3.16
CA LYS A 402 24.56 -38.68 -3.60
C LYS A 402 23.57 -39.65 -2.97
N VAL A 403 23.30 -39.49 -1.68
CA VAL A 403 22.29 -40.27 -0.96
C VAL A 403 20.92 -40.05 -1.60
N PHE A 404 20.51 -38.80 -1.83
CA PHE A 404 19.23 -38.49 -2.49
C PHE A 404 19.10 -39.19 -3.85
N LYS A 405 20.11 -39.11 -4.73
CA LYS A 405 20.07 -39.74 -6.06
C LYS A 405 19.99 -41.26 -5.99
N SER A 406 20.62 -41.88 -4.99
CA SER A 406 20.61 -43.34 -4.83
C SER A 406 19.22 -43.90 -4.50
N VAL A 407 18.36 -43.11 -3.83
CA VAL A 407 17.02 -43.55 -3.38
C VAL A 407 15.87 -42.94 -4.17
N TYR A 408 16.07 -41.80 -4.85
CA TYR A 408 14.96 -41.07 -5.47
C TYR A 408 14.22 -41.90 -6.53
N ALA A 409 14.93 -42.40 -7.55
CA ALA A 409 14.31 -43.13 -8.65
C ALA A 409 13.69 -44.47 -8.22
N THR A 410 14.33 -45.16 -7.27
CA THR A 410 13.99 -46.55 -6.89
C THR A 410 12.99 -46.63 -5.74
N LYS A 411 13.07 -45.72 -4.75
CA LYS A 411 12.27 -45.78 -3.52
C LYS A 411 11.25 -44.65 -3.38
N LEU A 412 11.54 -43.45 -3.88
CA LEU A 412 10.73 -42.26 -3.59
C LEU A 412 9.77 -41.89 -4.71
N ARG A 413 10.23 -41.92 -5.97
CA ARG A 413 9.51 -41.34 -7.11
C ARG A 413 8.12 -41.94 -7.32
N SER A 414 7.95 -43.24 -7.06
CA SER A 414 6.65 -43.94 -7.19
C SER A 414 5.66 -43.63 -6.07
N LEU A 415 6.12 -43.05 -4.96
CA LEU A 415 5.28 -42.65 -3.82
C LEU A 415 4.72 -41.24 -3.96
N LEU A 416 5.18 -40.49 -4.96
CA LEU A 416 4.79 -39.10 -5.22
C LEU A 416 3.64 -39.04 -6.23
N LYS A 417 2.75 -38.06 -6.05
CA LYS A 417 1.83 -37.63 -7.10
C LYS A 417 2.61 -37.24 -8.34
N LYS A 418 2.00 -37.45 -9.51
CA LYS A 418 2.62 -37.21 -10.83
C LYS A 418 3.28 -35.83 -10.92
N GLU A 419 2.57 -34.78 -10.51
CA GLU A 419 3.04 -33.40 -10.57
C GLU A 419 4.26 -33.15 -9.68
N THR A 420 4.28 -33.76 -8.49
CA THR A 420 5.40 -33.68 -7.54
C THR A 420 6.62 -34.43 -8.07
N ALA A 421 6.43 -35.61 -8.66
CA ALA A 421 7.52 -36.35 -9.31
C ALA A 421 8.12 -35.55 -10.49
N GLU A 422 7.27 -34.99 -11.36
CA GLU A 422 7.71 -34.13 -12.48
C GLU A 422 8.47 -32.89 -11.98
N PHE A 423 8.03 -32.30 -10.87
CA PHE A 423 8.74 -31.19 -10.24
C PHE A 423 10.14 -31.61 -9.78
N TRP A 424 10.29 -32.73 -9.06
CA TRP A 424 11.58 -33.16 -8.53
C TRP A 424 12.52 -33.78 -9.58
N ASP A 425 11.99 -34.34 -10.67
CA ASP A 425 12.78 -34.78 -11.82
C ASP A 425 13.57 -33.63 -12.45
N VAL A 426 13.05 -32.41 -12.39
CA VAL A 426 13.68 -31.19 -12.92
C VAL A 426 14.51 -30.45 -11.86
N ASN A 427 14.13 -30.54 -10.58
CA ASN A 427 14.68 -29.73 -9.49
C ASN A 427 15.59 -30.50 -8.51
N ASP A 428 16.05 -31.71 -8.86
CA ASP A 428 16.96 -32.52 -8.02
C ASP A 428 18.26 -31.79 -7.62
N LYS A 429 18.75 -30.89 -8.47
CA LYS A 429 19.94 -30.06 -8.24
C LYS A 429 19.83 -29.14 -7.02
N LEU A 430 18.63 -28.91 -6.49
CA LEU A 430 18.48 -28.13 -5.25
C LEU A 430 19.20 -28.79 -4.06
N PHE A 431 19.28 -30.12 -4.00
CA PHE A 431 20.09 -30.81 -2.99
C PHE A 431 21.58 -30.71 -3.29
N ARG A 432 21.98 -30.83 -4.56
CA ARG A 432 23.38 -30.65 -4.99
C ARG A 432 23.93 -29.28 -4.61
N ASP A 433 23.09 -28.25 -4.78
CA ASP A 433 23.46 -26.86 -4.53
C ASP A 433 23.23 -26.47 -3.03
N ASN A 434 22.99 -27.46 -2.18
CA ASN A 434 22.61 -27.41 -0.77
C ASN A 434 21.20 -26.84 -0.54
N PHE A 435 20.27 -27.70 -0.11
CA PHE A 435 18.87 -27.35 0.09
C PHE A 435 18.68 -26.29 1.19
N MET A 436 19.61 -26.18 2.14
CA MET A 436 19.61 -25.11 3.15
C MET A 436 19.68 -23.70 2.54
N PHE A 437 20.18 -23.58 1.30
CA PHE A 437 20.23 -22.33 0.55
C PHE A 437 19.30 -22.35 -0.67
N ALA A 438 18.36 -23.29 -0.72
CA ALA A 438 17.35 -23.35 -1.77
C ALA A 438 16.25 -22.30 -1.56
N GLY A 439 15.58 -21.96 -2.66
CA GLY A 439 14.53 -20.96 -2.66
C GLY A 439 15.04 -19.54 -2.40
N THR A 440 14.11 -18.64 -2.10
CA THR A 440 14.41 -17.22 -2.00
C THR A 440 15.02 -16.88 -0.65
N SER A 441 14.44 -17.39 0.43
CA SER A 441 14.96 -17.27 1.80
C SER A 441 16.35 -17.89 1.94
N GLY A 442 16.60 -19.05 1.34
CA GLY A 442 17.92 -19.68 1.31
C GLY A 442 18.96 -18.87 0.52
N LEU A 443 18.57 -18.23 -0.59
CA LEU A 443 19.44 -17.30 -1.32
C LEU A 443 19.78 -16.08 -0.46
N MET A 444 18.79 -15.49 0.23
CA MET A 444 19.02 -14.38 1.16
C MET A 444 20.01 -14.80 2.26
N ALA A 445 19.81 -15.97 2.87
CA ALA A 445 20.70 -16.52 3.88
C ALA A 445 22.13 -16.72 3.35
N ARG A 446 22.28 -17.24 2.12
CA ARG A 446 23.58 -17.44 1.48
C ARG A 446 24.35 -16.12 1.32
N ILE A 447 23.65 -15.03 1.03
CA ILE A 447 24.24 -13.69 0.89
C ILE A 447 24.54 -13.09 2.27
N LEU A 448 23.55 -13.06 3.16
CA LEU A 448 23.66 -12.39 4.47
C LEU A 448 24.60 -13.10 5.44
N CYS A 449 24.69 -14.43 5.38
CA CYS A 449 25.59 -15.19 6.25
C CYS A 449 27.03 -15.27 5.71
N LEU A 450 27.30 -14.89 4.46
CA LEU A 450 28.64 -14.97 3.88
C LEU A 450 29.69 -14.16 4.69
N PRO A 451 29.45 -12.89 5.06
CA PRO A 451 30.38 -12.14 5.90
C PRO A 451 30.62 -12.80 7.27
N LEU A 452 29.59 -13.37 7.89
CA LEU A 452 29.69 -14.07 9.18
C LEU A 452 30.55 -15.33 9.06
N ARG A 453 30.44 -16.07 7.95
CA ARG A 453 31.29 -17.23 7.69
C ARG A 453 32.75 -16.83 7.48
N LEU A 454 32.99 -15.75 6.74
CA LEU A 454 34.33 -15.22 6.48
C LEU A 454 35.00 -14.67 7.74
N SER A 455 34.22 -14.16 8.71
CA SER A 455 34.73 -13.69 10.02
C SER A 455 34.96 -14.81 11.05
N GLY A 456 34.76 -16.07 10.67
CA GLY A 456 35.00 -17.23 11.54
C GLY A 456 33.83 -17.62 12.44
N VAL A 457 32.69 -16.91 12.40
CA VAL A 457 31.49 -17.23 13.22
C VAL A 457 31.02 -18.67 12.99
N ARG A 458 31.11 -19.19 11.77
CA ARG A 458 30.78 -20.59 11.47
C ARG A 458 31.51 -21.57 12.36
N ARG A 459 32.83 -21.44 12.51
CA ARG A 459 33.64 -22.36 13.32
C ARG A 459 33.25 -22.27 14.80
N ARG A 460 33.01 -21.06 15.29
CA ARG A 460 32.65 -20.77 16.68
C ARG A 460 31.26 -21.29 17.05
N VAL A 461 30.28 -21.10 16.18
CA VAL A 461 28.92 -21.65 16.32
C VAL A 461 28.94 -23.17 16.30
N MET A 462 29.73 -23.79 15.41
CA MET A 462 29.92 -25.25 15.41
C MET A 462 30.57 -25.75 16.71
N ALA A 463 31.47 -24.98 17.31
CA ALA A 463 32.13 -25.28 18.58
C ALA A 463 31.30 -24.93 19.83
N ARG A 464 30.08 -24.40 19.67
CA ARG A 464 29.19 -23.96 20.77
C ARG A 464 29.80 -22.91 21.69
N GLU A 465 30.63 -22.03 21.12
CA GLU A 465 31.18 -20.91 21.86
C GLU A 465 30.10 -19.89 22.24
N GLU A 466 30.28 -19.22 23.37
CA GLU A 466 29.47 -18.06 23.76
C GLU A 466 29.90 -16.80 23.01
N PHE A 467 29.00 -15.82 22.93
CA PHE A 467 29.31 -14.53 22.31
C PHE A 467 30.39 -13.80 23.11
N SER A 468 31.48 -13.43 22.44
CA SER A 468 32.53 -12.56 23.01
C SER A 468 32.37 -11.14 22.45
N GLU A 469 32.26 -10.12 23.32
CA GLU A 469 31.98 -8.71 22.97
C GLU A 469 32.91 -8.09 21.91
N SER A 470 34.11 -8.65 21.72
CA SER A 470 35.09 -8.04 20.80
C SER A 470 34.62 -8.00 19.35
N GLY A 471 33.79 -8.96 18.90
CA GLY A 471 33.14 -9.07 17.57
C GLY A 471 34.07 -9.00 16.33
N GLY A 472 35.25 -8.41 16.44
CA GLY A 472 36.04 -7.90 15.34
C GLY A 472 35.43 -6.66 14.68
N LEU A 473 36.27 -5.95 13.92
CA LEU A 473 35.87 -4.82 13.08
C LEU A 473 34.78 -5.22 12.06
N MET A 474 34.90 -6.42 11.48
CA MET A 474 33.97 -6.93 10.47
C MET A 474 32.56 -7.19 11.01
N PHE A 475 32.41 -7.62 12.27
CA PHE A 475 31.08 -7.76 12.90
C PHE A 475 30.45 -6.39 13.14
N LYS A 476 31.20 -5.42 13.67
CA LYS A 476 30.71 -4.05 13.86
C LYS A 476 30.29 -3.41 12.54
N PHE A 477 31.07 -3.60 11.49
CA PHE A 477 30.71 -3.18 10.14
C PHE A 477 29.45 -3.87 9.62
N THR A 478 29.30 -5.18 9.86
CA THR A 478 28.09 -5.93 9.50
C THR A 478 26.87 -5.40 10.24
N CYS A 479 26.96 -5.16 11.56
CA CYS A 479 25.90 -4.53 12.36
C CYS A 479 25.53 -3.14 11.84
N TRP A 480 26.51 -2.34 11.42
CA TRP A 480 26.28 -1.02 10.86
C TRP A 480 25.49 -1.08 9.54
N ILE A 481 25.90 -1.92 8.58
CA ILE A 481 25.15 -2.14 7.32
C ILE A 481 23.72 -2.62 7.63
N CYS A 482 23.63 -3.58 8.54
CA CYS A 482 22.38 -4.16 9.03
C CYS A 482 21.46 -3.12 9.69
N SER A 483 21.99 -2.06 10.30
CA SER A 483 21.20 -0.99 10.90
C SER A 483 20.57 -0.01 9.89
N CYS A 484 20.96 -0.07 8.61
CA CYS A 484 20.39 0.79 7.56
C CYS A 484 18.98 0.32 7.17
N THR A 485 17.95 0.89 7.80
CA THR A 485 16.53 0.51 7.59
C THR A 485 16.07 0.59 6.14
N SER A 486 16.56 1.56 5.37
CA SER A 486 16.26 1.69 3.94
C SER A 486 16.74 0.48 3.12
N LEU A 487 17.84 -0.17 3.52
CA LEU A 487 18.39 -1.37 2.87
C LEU A 487 17.41 -2.56 2.96
N TRP A 488 16.64 -2.66 4.04
CA TRP A 488 15.75 -3.80 4.27
C TRP A 488 14.53 -3.80 3.36
N SER A 489 14.10 -2.63 2.90
CA SER A 489 13.11 -2.56 1.82
C SER A 489 13.59 -3.28 0.54
N TRP A 490 14.91 -3.41 0.33
CA TRP A 490 15.51 -4.12 -0.81
C TRP A 490 15.79 -5.59 -0.51
N ILE A 491 16.27 -5.89 0.70
CA ILE A 491 16.76 -7.22 1.06
C ILE A 491 15.62 -8.12 1.54
N ALA A 492 14.72 -7.65 2.39
CA ALA A 492 13.71 -8.51 3.02
C ALA A 492 12.77 -9.22 2.02
N PRO A 493 12.41 -8.64 0.86
CA PRO A 493 11.67 -9.35 -0.19
C PRO A 493 12.41 -10.56 -0.78
N LEU A 494 13.76 -10.59 -0.75
CA LEU A 494 14.53 -11.80 -1.06
C LEU A 494 14.21 -12.92 -0.07
N GLY A 495 13.99 -12.58 1.19
CA GLY A 495 13.60 -13.48 2.27
C GLY A 495 12.18 -14.04 2.14
N GLY A 496 11.39 -13.57 1.17
CA GLY A 496 9.96 -13.86 1.10
C GLY A 496 9.12 -12.99 2.03
N VAL A 497 9.64 -11.85 2.50
CA VAL A 497 8.88 -10.90 3.33
C VAL A 497 8.19 -9.87 2.41
N PRO A 498 6.85 -9.80 2.37
CA PRO A 498 6.13 -8.82 1.57
C PRO A 498 6.25 -7.40 2.14
N LEU A 499 5.97 -6.40 1.30
CA LEU A 499 6.06 -5.00 1.71
C LEU A 499 5.00 -4.64 2.77
N GLU A 500 3.82 -5.26 2.69
CA GLU A 500 2.73 -5.13 3.65
C GLU A 500 3.18 -5.49 5.07
N GLN A 501 3.92 -6.60 5.21
CA GLN A 501 4.50 -7.02 6.49
C GLN A 501 5.61 -6.07 6.96
N LEU A 502 6.48 -5.61 6.06
CA LEU A 502 7.50 -4.60 6.41
C LEU A 502 6.88 -3.26 6.86
N ASN A 503 5.76 -2.87 6.27
CA ASN A 503 5.06 -1.64 6.60
C ASN A 503 4.53 -1.64 8.04
N LEU A 504 4.30 -2.81 8.65
CA LEU A 504 3.95 -2.93 10.06
C LEU A 504 5.06 -2.38 10.97
N MET A 505 6.33 -2.51 10.56
CA MET A 505 7.49 -2.02 11.31
C MET A 505 7.87 -0.57 10.98
N ASN A 506 7.38 0.00 9.88
CA ASN A 506 7.72 1.37 9.47
C ASN A 506 7.30 2.43 10.49
N ARG A 507 6.33 2.11 11.37
CA ARG A 507 5.91 2.99 12.48
C ARG A 507 6.94 3.07 13.60
N ASN A 508 7.77 2.04 13.77
CA ASN A 508 8.79 1.96 14.81
C ASN A 508 10.07 1.31 14.27
N THR A 509 10.77 2.04 13.39
CA THR A 509 11.98 1.57 12.70
C THR A 509 13.11 1.16 13.65
N LYS A 510 13.11 1.67 14.89
CA LYS A 510 14.07 1.28 15.94
C LYS A 510 13.95 -0.20 16.31
N VAL A 511 12.73 -0.74 16.37
CA VAL A 511 12.49 -2.15 16.73
C VAL A 511 13.23 -3.08 15.78
N PHE A 512 13.22 -2.78 14.48
CA PHE A 512 13.94 -3.57 13.49
C PHE A 512 15.44 -3.67 13.81
N VAL A 513 16.07 -2.54 14.08
CA VAL A 513 17.51 -2.48 14.40
C VAL A 513 17.80 -3.22 15.71
N ASP A 514 16.97 -3.01 16.73
CA ASP A 514 17.13 -3.66 18.03
C ASP A 514 17.01 -5.20 17.90
N ARG A 515 16.06 -5.72 17.10
CA ARG A 515 15.92 -7.15 16.82
C ARG A 515 17.15 -7.72 16.12
N LEU A 516 17.68 -7.00 15.15
CA LEU A 516 18.83 -7.46 14.39
C LEU A 516 20.11 -7.51 15.24
N ILE A 517 20.30 -6.53 16.13
CA ILE A 517 21.36 -6.57 17.13
C ILE A 517 21.19 -7.81 18.02
N GLU A 518 19.98 -8.07 18.52
CA GLU A 518 19.71 -9.26 19.35
C GLU A 518 20.00 -10.58 18.61
N VAL A 519 19.67 -10.66 17.32
CA VAL A 519 19.99 -11.83 16.49
C VAL A 519 21.50 -12.07 16.45
N LEU A 520 22.27 -11.02 16.18
CA LEU A 520 23.72 -11.08 15.99
C LEU A 520 24.49 -11.31 17.29
N THR A 521 24.01 -10.81 18.43
CA THR A 521 24.72 -10.88 19.73
C THR A 521 24.20 -11.98 20.64
N VAL A 522 22.95 -12.41 20.48
CA VAL A 522 22.32 -13.39 21.39
C VAL A 522 21.89 -14.65 20.65
N ARG A 523 21.04 -14.54 19.63
CA ARG A 523 20.28 -15.69 19.12
C ARG A 523 21.12 -16.69 18.35
N ILE A 524 22.07 -16.21 17.56
CA ILE A 524 23.04 -17.03 16.82
C ILE A 524 23.86 -17.95 17.74
N TRP A 525 24.11 -17.50 18.96
CA TRP A 525 25.00 -18.17 19.92
C TRP A 525 24.27 -19.14 20.84
N LYS A 526 22.93 -19.22 20.75
CA LYS A 526 22.15 -20.17 21.56
C LYS A 526 22.36 -21.60 21.04
N PRO A 527 22.78 -22.55 21.90
CA PRO A 527 23.15 -23.90 21.46
C PRO A 527 21.98 -24.71 20.88
N ASN A 528 20.74 -24.41 21.30
CA ASN A 528 19.51 -25.08 20.86
C ASN A 528 18.74 -24.32 19.76
N ASN A 529 19.38 -23.34 19.10
CA ASN A 529 18.74 -22.52 18.08
C ASN A 529 19.10 -22.98 16.66
N TYR A 530 18.37 -23.98 16.17
CA TYR A 530 18.65 -24.59 14.86
C TYR A 530 18.42 -23.61 13.70
N PHE A 531 17.54 -22.60 13.84
CA PHE A 531 17.21 -21.66 12.77
C PHE A 531 18.46 -20.95 12.26
N TYR A 532 19.21 -20.36 13.20
CA TYR A 532 20.45 -19.66 12.89
C TYR A 532 21.63 -20.63 12.67
N TYR A 533 21.69 -21.73 13.43
CA TYR A 533 22.72 -22.75 13.23
C TYR A 533 22.72 -23.26 11.79
N GLY A 534 21.56 -23.70 11.29
CA GLY A 534 21.42 -24.25 9.94
C GLY A 534 21.86 -23.26 8.86
N TYR A 535 21.46 -21.99 8.96
CA TYR A 535 21.85 -20.97 7.99
C TYR A 535 23.33 -20.58 8.08
N ILE A 536 23.93 -20.56 9.26
CA ILE A 536 25.36 -20.23 9.42
C ILE A 536 26.25 -21.38 8.95
N VAL A 537 25.92 -22.61 9.35
CA VAL A 537 26.73 -23.80 9.09
C VAL A 537 26.50 -24.35 7.68
N GLY A 538 25.25 -24.27 7.20
CA GLY A 538 24.77 -24.83 5.93
C GLY A 538 24.17 -26.23 6.04
N GLU A 539 24.11 -26.80 7.23
CA GLU A 539 23.51 -28.10 7.55
C GLU A 539 23.09 -28.12 9.01
N PHE A 540 22.27 -29.09 9.39
CA PHE A 540 21.89 -29.34 10.78
C PHE A 540 22.82 -30.35 11.45
N ALA A 541 23.03 -30.19 12.75
CA ALA A 541 23.68 -31.19 13.59
C ALA A 541 22.62 -32.06 14.28
N PRO A 542 22.88 -33.35 14.55
CA PRO A 542 21.90 -34.22 15.22
C PRO A 542 21.38 -33.68 16.57
N ASP A 543 22.23 -32.94 17.29
CA ASP A 543 21.93 -32.29 18.57
C ASP A 543 21.35 -30.87 18.43
N CYS A 544 21.32 -30.30 17.22
CA CYS A 544 20.79 -28.97 16.93
C CYS A 544 20.08 -28.97 15.57
N CYS A 545 18.89 -29.59 15.57
CA CYS A 545 18.03 -29.71 14.40
C CYS A 545 16.55 -29.51 14.80
N PRO A 546 15.66 -29.24 13.82
CA PRO A 546 14.22 -29.36 14.01
C PRO A 546 13.82 -30.71 14.60
N ARG A 547 12.78 -30.74 15.44
CA ARG A 547 12.34 -31.95 16.16
C ARG A 547 12.01 -33.12 15.23
N TYR A 548 11.49 -32.83 14.04
CA TYR A 548 11.18 -33.86 13.04
C TYR A 548 12.42 -34.53 12.42
N LEU A 549 13.62 -33.97 12.61
CA LEU A 549 14.90 -34.57 12.20
C LEU A 549 15.57 -35.37 13.33
N GLU A 550 15.08 -35.30 14.56
CA GLU A 550 15.64 -36.03 15.69
C GLU A 550 15.34 -37.54 15.57
N GLU A 551 16.34 -38.38 15.86
CA GLU A 551 16.23 -39.84 15.76
C GLU A 551 15.05 -40.40 16.58
N LYS A 552 14.92 -39.94 17.82
CA LYS A 552 13.87 -40.37 18.76
C LYS A 552 12.44 -40.17 18.25
N ASN A 553 12.22 -39.24 17.31
CA ASN A 553 10.87 -38.94 16.78
C ASN A 553 10.59 -39.65 15.45
N PHE A 554 11.62 -40.19 14.78
CA PHE A 554 11.47 -40.72 13.42
C PHE A 554 10.51 -41.91 13.33
N ALA A 555 10.55 -42.81 14.31
CA ALA A 555 9.62 -43.95 14.38
C ALA A 555 8.15 -43.48 14.48
N ASN A 556 7.89 -42.46 15.32
CA ASN A 556 6.56 -41.88 15.49
C ASN A 556 6.08 -41.19 14.21
N LEU A 557 6.96 -40.44 13.54
CA LEU A 557 6.64 -39.81 12.25
C LEU A 557 6.27 -40.85 11.19
N LYS A 558 7.05 -41.93 11.10
CA LYS A 558 6.82 -43.00 10.14
C LYS A 558 5.48 -43.70 10.35
N ALA A 559 5.09 -43.93 11.61
CA ALA A 559 3.79 -44.51 11.95
C ALA A 559 2.60 -43.57 11.69
N ARG A 560 2.84 -42.26 11.55
CA ARG A 560 1.79 -41.23 11.47
C ARG A 560 1.76 -40.49 10.14
N VAL A 561 2.65 -40.80 9.19
CA VAL A 561 2.83 -40.08 7.93
C VAL A 561 1.53 -39.93 7.12
N ASP A 562 0.62 -40.90 7.22
CA ASP A 562 -0.67 -40.90 6.51
C ASP A 562 -1.74 -40.00 7.16
N ARG A 563 -1.44 -39.34 8.29
CA ARG A 563 -2.31 -38.35 8.94
C ARG A 563 -2.19 -36.94 8.36
N VAL A 564 -1.28 -36.72 7.41
CA VAL A 564 -1.07 -35.42 6.76
C VAL A 564 -1.81 -35.38 5.42
N ASP A 565 -2.75 -34.45 5.30
CA ASP A 565 -3.46 -34.15 4.07
C ASP A 565 -2.91 -32.86 3.44
N LEU A 566 -2.65 -32.89 2.13
CA LEU A 566 -2.08 -31.77 1.38
C LEU A 566 -3.16 -31.07 0.57
N PHE A 567 -3.30 -29.76 0.76
CA PHE A 567 -4.28 -28.95 0.05
C PHE A 567 -3.63 -27.76 -0.66
N TYR A 568 -3.83 -27.68 -1.98
CA TYR A 568 -3.40 -26.55 -2.79
C TYR A 568 -4.48 -25.47 -2.81
N GLY A 569 -4.21 -24.35 -2.13
CA GLY A 569 -5.16 -23.25 -1.96
C GLY A 569 -4.93 -22.47 -0.69
N THR A 570 -5.91 -21.65 -0.29
CA THR A 570 -5.85 -20.91 0.97
C THR A 570 -6.25 -21.78 2.15
N TRP A 571 -5.86 -21.38 3.36
CA TRP A 571 -6.35 -22.01 4.60
C TRP A 571 -7.86 -21.86 4.76
N ALA A 572 -8.46 -20.80 4.21
CA ALA A 572 -9.90 -20.59 4.23
C ALA A 572 -10.64 -21.59 3.33
N ASP A 573 -10.14 -21.83 2.11
CA ASP A 573 -10.71 -22.81 1.19
C ASP A 573 -10.58 -24.24 1.74
N ALA A 574 -9.46 -24.54 2.40
CA ALA A 574 -9.27 -25.81 3.09
C ALA A 574 -10.29 -26.00 4.23
N ALA A 575 -10.55 -24.95 5.02
CA ALA A 575 -11.54 -25.00 6.08
C ALA A 575 -12.95 -25.26 5.54
N VAL A 576 -13.32 -24.61 4.43
CA VAL A 576 -14.60 -24.85 3.74
C VAL A 576 -14.70 -26.28 3.21
N ARG A 577 -13.61 -26.83 2.63
CA ARG A 577 -13.57 -28.21 2.13
C ARG A 577 -13.81 -29.24 3.23
N GLU A 578 -13.24 -29.03 4.41
CA GLU A 578 -13.38 -29.97 5.55
C GLU A 578 -14.76 -29.90 6.18
N GLY A 579 -15.41 -28.73 6.13
CA GLY A 579 -16.78 -28.51 6.57
C GLY A 579 -16.92 -28.14 8.06
N PRO A 580 -18.14 -27.82 8.51
CA PRO A 580 -18.39 -27.26 9.84
C PRO A 580 -18.01 -28.17 11.01
N GLY A 581 -17.32 -27.60 12.00
CA GLY A 581 -16.93 -28.29 13.24
C GLY A 581 -15.78 -29.30 13.09
N SER A 582 -15.13 -29.35 11.93
CA SER A 582 -14.10 -30.35 11.63
C SER A 582 -12.72 -30.00 12.20
N ILE A 583 -12.41 -28.71 12.32
CA ILE A 583 -11.08 -28.20 12.70
C ILE A 583 -11.09 -27.76 14.16
N THR A 584 -10.16 -28.28 14.96
CA THR A 584 -9.99 -27.91 16.37
C THR A 584 -8.83 -26.92 16.58
N ILE A 585 -7.85 -26.87 15.68
CA ILE A 585 -6.72 -25.94 15.76
C ILE A 585 -6.47 -25.33 14.38
N ALA A 586 -6.44 -24.01 14.29
CA ALA A 586 -6.02 -23.27 13.10
C ALA A 586 -4.75 -22.46 13.41
N SER A 587 -3.59 -22.95 12.96
CA SER A 587 -2.32 -22.23 13.03
C SER A 587 -2.09 -21.46 11.72
N LEU A 588 -2.44 -20.18 11.74
CA LEU A 588 -2.45 -19.28 10.56
C LEU A 588 -1.08 -18.63 10.28
N LEU A 589 -0.09 -18.91 11.12
CA LEU A 589 1.24 -18.31 11.09
C LEU A 589 1.15 -16.77 11.00
N ASP A 590 1.99 -16.14 10.19
CA ASP A 590 2.04 -14.70 9.94
C ASP A 590 1.29 -14.27 8.68
N SER A 591 0.54 -15.18 8.06
CA SER A 591 -0.14 -14.91 6.78
C SER A 591 -1.09 -13.72 6.82
N MET A 592 -1.57 -13.35 8.01
CA MET A 592 -2.43 -12.17 8.21
C MET A 592 -1.68 -10.84 7.99
N ASP A 593 -0.35 -10.81 8.14
CA ASP A 593 0.46 -9.60 7.89
C ASP A 593 0.49 -9.21 6.41
N TRP A 594 0.09 -10.15 5.53
CA TRP A 594 0.16 -10.02 4.08
C TRP A 594 -1.16 -9.49 3.49
N MET A 595 -2.21 -9.39 4.31
CA MET A 595 -3.58 -9.21 3.86
C MET A 595 -4.17 -7.88 4.33
N PRO A 596 -4.92 -7.16 3.47
CA PRO A 596 -5.74 -6.05 3.93
C PRO A 596 -6.91 -6.56 4.80
N ALA A 597 -7.51 -5.67 5.59
CA ALA A 597 -8.60 -6.00 6.52
C ALA A 597 -9.78 -6.73 5.85
N GLU A 598 -10.14 -6.37 4.62
CA GLU A 598 -11.22 -7.03 3.87
C GLU A 598 -10.92 -8.51 3.57
N MET A 599 -9.69 -8.81 3.14
CA MET A 599 -9.26 -10.19 2.86
C MET A 599 -9.11 -11.00 4.16
N ILE A 600 -8.66 -10.36 5.24
CA ILE A 600 -8.66 -10.96 6.58
C ILE A 600 -10.10 -11.32 6.98
N ALA A 601 -11.06 -10.41 6.81
CA ALA A 601 -12.47 -10.64 7.12
C ALA A 601 -13.05 -11.83 6.35
N GLU A 602 -12.81 -11.89 5.05
CA GLU A 602 -13.29 -12.99 4.21
C GLU A 602 -12.73 -14.34 4.67
N ASN A 603 -11.41 -14.43 4.86
CA ASN A 603 -10.77 -15.69 5.19
C ASN A 603 -11.07 -16.14 6.62
N ILE A 604 -11.04 -15.23 7.60
CA ILE A 604 -11.39 -15.52 9.00
C ILE A 604 -12.86 -15.93 9.12
N SER A 605 -13.76 -15.30 8.36
CA SER A 605 -15.17 -15.71 8.31
C SER A 605 -15.31 -17.20 7.94
N LYS A 606 -14.64 -17.62 6.87
CA LYS A 606 -14.64 -19.01 6.40
C LYS A 606 -14.04 -19.97 7.44
N VAL A 607 -12.94 -19.60 8.09
CA VAL A 607 -12.34 -20.44 9.15
C VAL A 607 -13.23 -20.54 10.37
N VAL A 608 -13.69 -19.42 10.93
CA VAL A 608 -14.55 -19.42 12.12
C VAL A 608 -15.85 -20.16 11.87
N ALA A 609 -16.39 -20.12 10.65
CA ALA A 609 -17.57 -20.90 10.26
C ALA A 609 -17.34 -22.41 10.30
N ASN A 610 -16.11 -22.87 10.00
CA ASN A 610 -15.80 -24.29 9.86
C ASN A 610 -15.06 -24.91 11.06
N MET A 611 -14.65 -24.11 12.04
CA MET A 611 -14.04 -24.59 13.27
C MET A 611 -15.05 -25.12 14.29
N ASP A 612 -14.58 -26.05 15.14
CA ASP A 612 -15.28 -26.51 16.34
C ASP A 612 -15.51 -25.32 17.29
N LYS A 613 -16.75 -25.11 17.74
CA LYS A 613 -17.14 -23.95 18.56
C LYS A 613 -16.72 -24.05 20.03
N GLU A 614 -16.45 -25.26 20.52
CA GLU A 614 -16.12 -25.51 21.92
C GLU A 614 -14.63 -25.79 22.12
N LYS A 615 -14.02 -26.55 21.22
CA LYS A 615 -12.61 -26.96 21.29
C LYS A 615 -11.69 -26.17 20.36
N GLY A 616 -12.27 -25.39 19.44
CA GLY A 616 -11.55 -24.66 18.41
C GLY A 616 -10.64 -23.57 18.99
N ARG A 617 -9.41 -23.50 18.48
CA ARG A 617 -8.40 -22.48 18.83
C ARG A 617 -7.70 -21.96 17.59
N ILE A 618 -7.61 -20.64 17.46
CA ILE A 618 -6.95 -19.93 16.37
C ILE A 618 -5.66 -19.33 16.91
N PHE A 619 -4.53 -19.66 16.28
CA PHE A 619 -3.22 -19.13 16.63
C PHE A 619 -2.61 -18.40 15.44
N TRP A 620 -2.11 -17.19 15.67
CA TRP A 620 -1.41 -16.40 14.68
C TRP A 620 -0.28 -15.59 15.32
N ARG A 621 0.68 -15.19 14.49
CA ARG A 621 1.81 -14.35 14.89
C ARG A 621 1.92 -13.16 13.96
N SER A 622 2.57 -12.09 14.40
CA SER A 622 2.70 -10.87 13.61
C SER A 622 4.06 -10.20 13.80
N PHE A 623 4.53 -9.57 12.73
CA PHE A 623 5.63 -8.60 12.76
C PHE A 623 5.25 -7.27 13.41
N ALA A 624 3.97 -7.04 13.70
CA ALA A 624 3.52 -5.85 14.42
C ALA A 624 3.70 -6.01 15.95
N ASP A 625 3.92 -4.90 16.63
CA ASP A 625 4.01 -4.80 18.10
C ASP A 625 2.64 -4.86 18.80
N ARG A 626 1.56 -5.04 18.04
CA ARG A 626 0.17 -5.17 18.49
C ARG A 626 -0.64 -5.91 17.42
N VAL A 627 -1.90 -6.24 17.73
CA VAL A 627 -2.85 -6.71 16.70
C VAL A 627 -2.97 -5.63 15.61
N HIS A 628 -2.63 -5.97 14.37
CA HIS A 628 -2.50 -5.00 13.28
C HIS A 628 -3.78 -4.80 12.45
N SER A 629 -4.81 -5.61 12.68
CA SER A 629 -6.08 -5.54 11.96
C SER A 629 -7.27 -5.49 12.92
N PRO A 630 -8.26 -4.61 12.69
CA PRO A 630 -9.46 -4.55 13.53
C PRO A 630 -10.26 -5.86 13.47
N VAL A 631 -10.18 -6.60 12.36
CA VAL A 631 -10.85 -7.90 12.23
C VAL A 631 -10.25 -8.94 13.18
N LEU A 632 -8.93 -8.96 13.32
CA LEU A 632 -8.24 -9.87 14.24
C LEU A 632 -8.51 -9.51 15.70
N ALA A 633 -8.67 -8.21 15.99
CA ALA A 633 -8.98 -7.74 17.33
C ALA A 633 -10.32 -8.31 17.83
N HIS A 634 -11.27 -8.57 16.93
CA HIS A 634 -12.54 -9.21 17.26
C HIS A 634 -12.40 -10.69 17.65
N LEU A 635 -11.31 -11.37 17.30
CA LEU A 635 -11.08 -12.74 17.79
C LEU A 635 -10.84 -12.77 19.30
N ASP A 636 -10.57 -11.62 19.93
CA ASP A 636 -10.26 -11.49 21.35
C ASP A 636 -9.09 -12.39 21.78
N GLY A 637 -8.03 -12.38 20.98
CA GLY A 637 -6.84 -13.19 21.23
C GLY A 637 -6.03 -12.72 22.43
N GLU A 638 -5.60 -13.67 23.25
CA GLU A 638 -4.67 -13.43 24.34
C GLU A 638 -3.25 -13.37 23.79
N LEU A 639 -2.50 -12.34 24.22
CA LEU A 639 -1.09 -12.20 23.87
C LEU A 639 -0.30 -13.33 24.55
N VAL A 640 0.43 -14.10 23.74
CA VAL A 640 1.35 -15.13 24.23
C VAL A 640 2.62 -14.44 24.73
N PRO A 641 2.95 -14.53 26.04
CA PRO A 641 4.06 -13.80 26.65
C PRO A 641 5.43 -14.35 26.26
N GLU A 642 5.50 -15.58 25.72
CA GLU A 642 6.75 -16.21 25.33
C GLU A 642 7.35 -15.60 24.07
N TYR A 643 8.64 -15.30 24.17
CA TYR A 643 9.45 -14.86 23.04
C TYR A 643 10.14 -16.06 22.38
N ASP A 644 10.00 -16.19 21.06
CA ASP A 644 10.47 -17.36 20.31
C ASP A 644 12.00 -17.38 20.10
N ARG A 645 12.55 -18.48 19.56
CA ARG A 645 13.99 -18.60 19.21
C ARG A 645 14.37 -17.82 17.95
N VAL A 646 13.40 -17.38 17.15
CA VAL A 646 13.62 -16.71 15.87
C VAL A 646 13.88 -15.21 16.08
N GLY A 647 12.99 -14.48 16.76
CA GLY A 647 13.16 -13.09 17.19
C GLY A 647 12.56 -12.05 16.25
N TRP A 648 11.79 -12.48 15.27
CA TRP A 648 11.24 -11.59 14.24
C TRP A 648 9.74 -11.34 14.40
N TYR A 649 8.99 -12.23 15.05
CA TYR A 649 7.59 -12.00 15.39
C TYR A 649 7.50 -11.27 16.73
N LEU A 650 7.00 -10.03 16.70
CA LEU A 650 6.93 -9.15 17.86
C LEU A 650 5.75 -9.51 18.77
N THR A 651 4.67 -10.02 18.18
CA THR A 651 3.48 -10.44 18.91
C THR A 651 2.94 -11.76 18.37
N GLN A 652 2.32 -12.52 19.27
CA GLN A 652 1.72 -13.82 19.00
C GLN A 652 0.43 -13.90 19.80
N PHE A 653 -0.62 -14.44 19.21
CA PHE A 653 -1.95 -14.45 19.82
C PHE A 653 -2.61 -15.81 19.64
N ILE A 654 -3.29 -16.24 20.70
CA ILE A 654 -4.18 -17.39 20.66
C ILE A 654 -5.58 -16.98 21.08
N ALA A 655 -6.58 -17.39 20.32
CA ALA A 655 -7.98 -17.11 20.61
C ALA A 655 -8.79 -18.42 20.58
N PRO A 656 -9.76 -18.63 21.48
CA PRO A 656 -10.76 -19.66 21.27
C PRO A 656 -11.62 -19.30 20.06
N THR A 657 -12.24 -20.29 19.42
CA THR A 657 -13.23 -20.03 18.38
C THR A 657 -14.38 -19.22 18.98
N PRO A 658 -14.73 -18.06 18.43
CA PRO A 658 -15.77 -17.21 19.01
C PRO A 658 -17.13 -17.92 19.03
N LYS A 659 -17.72 -18.04 20.23
CA LYS A 659 -19.00 -18.77 20.45
C LYS A 659 -20.20 -18.06 19.83
N ASN A 660 -20.31 -16.75 20.03
CA ASN A 660 -21.43 -15.91 19.56
C ASN A 660 -21.00 -15.02 18.40
N TYR A 661 -20.39 -15.60 17.36
CA TYR A 661 -20.13 -14.90 16.10
C TYR A 661 -20.88 -15.55 14.96
N ASN A 662 -21.72 -14.75 14.32
CA ASN A 662 -22.23 -15.06 13.00
C ASN A 662 -21.12 -14.75 11.97
N PRO A 663 -20.47 -15.77 11.36
CA PRO A 663 -19.35 -15.55 10.46
C PRO A 663 -19.76 -14.78 9.20
N GLU A 664 -21.01 -14.93 8.76
CA GLU A 664 -21.56 -14.19 7.62
C GLU A 664 -21.62 -12.67 7.88
N MET A 665 -21.54 -12.26 9.15
CA MET A 665 -21.55 -10.85 9.56
C MET A 665 -20.13 -10.33 9.86
N ILE A 666 -19.09 -11.11 9.57
CA ILE A 666 -17.71 -10.60 9.54
C ILE A 666 -17.46 -9.90 8.18
N VAL A 667 -18.06 -10.42 7.11
CA VAL A 667 -17.99 -9.84 5.77
C VAL A 667 -19.22 -8.95 5.57
N GLN A 668 -19.01 -7.64 5.48
CA GLN A 668 -20.10 -6.68 5.39
C GLN A 668 -20.42 -6.30 3.94
N GLN A 669 -21.70 -6.40 3.57
CA GLN A 669 -22.21 -5.92 2.29
C GLN A 669 -22.80 -4.52 2.46
N GLY A 670 -22.16 -3.54 1.83
CA GLY A 670 -22.70 -2.20 1.68
C GLY A 670 -23.68 -2.08 0.52
N SER A 671 -24.18 -0.86 0.26
CA SER A 671 -25.08 -0.55 -0.86
C SER A 671 -24.42 -0.68 -2.23
N GLY A 672 -23.09 -0.75 -2.27
CA GLY A 672 -22.28 -0.66 -3.49
C GLY A 672 -22.20 0.74 -4.09
N ARG A 673 -22.92 1.73 -3.55
CA ARG A 673 -22.87 3.12 -4.03
C ARG A 673 -21.57 3.79 -3.56
N ALA A 674 -20.89 4.43 -4.51
CA ALA A 674 -19.74 5.29 -4.27
C ALA A 674 -20.08 6.70 -4.77
N PHE A 675 -19.86 7.72 -3.93
CA PHE A 675 -20.01 9.11 -4.31
C PHE A 675 -18.68 9.61 -4.84
N LYS A 676 -18.70 10.22 -6.03
CA LYS A 676 -17.55 10.88 -6.64
C LYS A 676 -18.03 12.16 -7.28
N ASN A 677 -17.24 13.21 -7.15
CA ASN A 677 -17.47 14.49 -7.82
C ASN A 677 -16.50 14.69 -8.99
N SER A 678 -16.86 15.58 -9.91
CA SER A 678 -15.88 16.27 -10.74
C SER A 678 -14.96 17.09 -9.88
N PHE A 679 -13.77 17.36 -10.42
CA PHE A 679 -12.93 18.46 -9.95
C PHE A 679 -13.71 19.79 -9.82
N PHE A 680 -14.50 20.18 -10.82
CA PHE A 680 -15.35 21.38 -10.74
C PHE A 680 -16.42 21.27 -9.66
N GLY A 681 -17.01 20.08 -9.46
CA GLY A 681 -17.94 19.84 -8.37
C GLY A 681 -17.28 20.06 -7.01
N ASP A 682 -16.06 19.57 -6.82
CA ASP A 682 -15.29 19.77 -5.59
C ASP A 682 -14.85 21.22 -5.39
N VAL A 683 -14.42 21.91 -6.44
CA VAL A 683 -14.11 23.35 -6.39
C VAL A 683 -15.35 24.17 -6.01
N GLN A 684 -16.53 23.82 -6.53
CA GLN A 684 -17.78 24.47 -6.15
C GLN A 684 -18.09 24.24 -4.67
N VAL A 685 -17.92 23.02 -4.16
CA VAL A 685 -18.10 22.70 -2.74
C VAL A 685 -17.09 23.48 -1.89
N MET A 686 -15.80 23.45 -2.21
CA MET A 686 -14.75 24.19 -1.49
C MET A 686 -15.00 25.70 -1.49
N THR A 687 -15.42 26.27 -2.62
CA THR A 687 -15.75 27.70 -2.73
C THR A 687 -16.96 28.05 -1.88
N ALA A 688 -17.98 27.20 -1.88
CA ALA A 688 -19.16 27.39 -1.04
C ALA A 688 -18.81 27.28 0.46
N MET A 689 -17.95 26.32 0.85
CA MET A 689 -17.45 26.18 2.22
C MET A 689 -16.66 27.41 2.65
N ALA A 690 -15.74 27.89 1.81
CA ALA A 690 -14.96 29.11 2.09
C ALA A 690 -15.88 30.33 2.23
N LYS A 691 -16.86 30.49 1.32
CA LYS A 691 -17.85 31.58 1.38
C LYS A 691 -18.69 31.51 2.66
N GLN A 692 -19.07 30.32 3.11
CA GLN A 692 -19.80 30.12 4.36
C GLN A 692 -18.94 30.38 5.59
N GLY A 693 -17.68 29.91 5.61
CA GLY A 693 -16.72 30.14 6.69
C GLY A 693 -16.38 31.62 6.88
N LEU A 694 -16.38 32.40 5.79
CA LEU A 694 -16.18 33.85 5.79
C LEU A 694 -17.45 34.65 6.13
N SER A 695 -18.63 34.02 6.15
CA SER A 695 -19.89 34.70 6.44
C SER A 695 -20.08 34.93 7.95
N ARG A 696 -20.52 36.14 8.31
CA ARG A 696 -20.92 36.47 9.69
C ARG A 696 -22.22 35.76 10.13
N THR A 697 -23.04 35.35 9.17
CA THR A 697 -24.31 34.65 9.40
C THR A 697 -24.23 33.28 8.73
N LYS A 698 -24.12 32.22 9.53
CA LYS A 698 -24.00 30.84 9.02
C LYS A 698 -25.40 30.28 8.74
N CYS A 699 -25.81 30.22 7.47
CA CYS A 699 -27.06 29.55 7.07
C CYS A 699 -26.75 28.14 6.56
N VAL A 700 -26.68 27.19 7.50
CA VAL A 700 -26.30 25.79 7.24
C VAL A 700 -27.33 25.07 6.35
N LYS A 701 -28.62 25.42 6.48
CA LYS A 701 -29.71 24.83 5.68
C LYS A 701 -29.59 25.14 4.19
N THR A 702 -29.34 26.40 3.83
CA THR A 702 -29.16 26.83 2.42
C THR A 702 -27.87 26.28 1.80
N PHE A 703 -26.82 26.08 2.61
CA PHE A 703 -25.57 25.47 2.15
C PHE A 703 -25.79 24.02 1.72
N TYR A 704 -26.39 23.19 2.56
CA TYR A 704 -26.61 21.77 2.25
C TYR A 704 -27.67 21.55 1.16
N SER A 705 -28.74 22.34 1.14
CA SER A 705 -29.79 22.20 0.12
C SER A 705 -29.32 22.55 -1.30
N SER A 706 -28.32 23.44 -1.45
CA SER A 706 -27.79 23.86 -2.76
C SER A 706 -26.68 22.97 -3.31
N GLN A 707 -26.06 22.11 -2.49
CA GLN A 707 -24.89 21.29 -2.87
C GLN A 707 -25.05 19.78 -2.60
N GLY A 708 -26.24 19.32 -2.18
CA GLY A 708 -26.49 18.00 -1.59
C GLY A 708 -25.70 16.82 -2.18
N ALA A 709 -25.90 16.48 -3.46
CA ALA A 709 -25.21 15.34 -4.07
C ALA A 709 -23.68 15.52 -4.21
N ARG A 710 -23.22 16.77 -4.42
CA ARG A 710 -21.78 17.09 -4.49
C ARG A 710 -21.14 17.02 -3.12
N TYR A 711 -21.87 17.34 -2.06
CA TYR A 711 -21.30 17.35 -0.72
C TYR A 711 -20.79 15.96 -0.28
N ASP A 712 -21.55 14.90 -0.53
CA ASP A 712 -21.14 13.54 -0.17
C ASP A 712 -19.92 13.08 -0.99
N GLY A 713 -19.83 13.44 -2.27
CA GLY A 713 -18.66 13.12 -3.10
C GLY A 713 -17.37 13.77 -2.63
N PHE A 714 -17.43 15.03 -2.19
CA PHE A 714 -16.28 15.73 -1.62
C PHE A 714 -15.87 15.11 -0.27
N ARG A 715 -16.86 14.82 0.60
CA ARG A 715 -16.60 14.24 1.93
C ARG A 715 -16.10 12.81 1.89
N GLU A 716 -16.47 12.01 0.89
CA GLU A 716 -15.95 10.64 0.72
C GLU A 716 -14.41 10.66 0.57
N GLY A 717 -13.86 11.66 -0.12
CA GLY A 717 -12.41 11.86 -0.22
C GLY A 717 -11.79 12.50 1.02
N LEU A 718 -12.49 13.42 1.67
CA LEU A 718 -11.98 14.18 2.83
C LEU A 718 -11.91 13.36 4.13
N LEU A 719 -12.78 12.36 4.29
CA LEU A 719 -12.97 11.59 5.52
C LEU A 719 -12.49 10.14 5.33
N PRO A 720 -11.18 9.88 5.44
CA PRO A 720 -10.60 8.58 5.14
C PRO A 720 -11.09 7.46 6.08
N ASN A 721 -11.02 6.21 5.63
CA ASN A 721 -11.26 5.00 6.43
C ASN A 721 -12.64 4.88 7.11
N ARG A 722 -13.65 5.68 6.75
CA ARG A 722 -15.03 5.47 7.25
C ARG A 722 -15.56 4.10 6.89
N ASP A 723 -15.25 3.62 5.70
CA ASP A 723 -15.58 2.28 5.23
C ASP A 723 -14.92 1.18 6.08
N ILE A 724 -13.62 1.30 6.37
CA ILE A 724 -12.87 0.37 7.23
C ILE A 724 -13.43 0.40 8.65
N PHE A 725 -13.66 1.60 9.19
CA PHE A 725 -14.26 1.79 10.50
C PHE A 725 -15.63 1.11 10.58
N MET A 726 -16.53 1.44 9.65
CA MET A 726 -17.87 0.91 9.64
C MET A 726 -17.90 -0.59 9.37
N ARG A 727 -17.05 -1.15 8.50
CA ARG A 727 -17.14 -2.57 8.13
C ARG A 727 -16.35 -3.51 9.04
N HIS A 728 -15.24 -3.05 9.60
CA HIS A 728 -14.25 -3.93 10.23
C HIS A 728 -13.92 -3.54 11.67
N VAL A 729 -14.03 -2.28 12.08
CA VAL A 729 -13.80 -1.87 13.49
C VAL A 729 -15.01 -2.19 14.36
N ILE A 730 -16.22 -2.10 13.81
CA ILE A 730 -17.45 -2.43 14.54
C ILE A 730 -17.67 -3.97 14.55
N PRO A 731 -17.95 -4.59 15.71
CA PRO A 731 -18.10 -6.04 15.85
C PRO A 731 -19.50 -6.52 15.42
N TRP A 732 -19.84 -6.36 14.13
CA TRP A 732 -21.13 -6.76 13.58
C TRP A 732 -21.47 -8.24 13.72
N ALA A 733 -20.45 -9.09 13.90
CA ALA A 733 -20.63 -10.50 14.21
C ALA A 733 -21.38 -10.77 15.52
N LYS A 734 -21.50 -9.76 16.41
CA LYS A 734 -22.35 -9.78 17.61
C LYS A 734 -23.83 -9.45 17.37
N GLU A 735 -24.20 -9.08 16.14
CA GLU A 735 -25.58 -8.77 15.72
C GLU A 735 -26.30 -7.73 16.61
N PRO A 736 -25.74 -6.51 16.77
CA PRO A 736 -26.37 -5.46 17.57
C PRO A 736 -27.81 -5.19 17.11
N LYS A 737 -28.75 -5.18 18.06
CA LYS A 737 -30.18 -4.98 17.79
C LYS A 737 -30.58 -3.51 17.81
N THR A 738 -29.82 -2.67 18.50
CA THR A 738 -30.03 -1.23 18.62
C THR A 738 -28.73 -0.47 18.37
N TRP A 739 -28.78 0.55 17.51
CA TRP A 739 -27.63 1.35 17.14
C TRP A 739 -27.98 2.84 17.17
N ILE A 740 -27.19 3.66 17.87
CA ILE A 740 -27.25 5.12 17.80
C ILE A 740 -26.02 5.63 17.02
N SER A 741 -26.23 6.41 15.97
CA SER A 741 -25.17 7.16 15.28
C SER A 741 -25.27 8.64 15.64
N VAL A 742 -24.29 9.13 16.39
CA VAL A 742 -24.18 10.54 16.79
C VAL A 742 -23.41 11.32 15.74
N GLY A 743 -23.94 12.46 15.30
CA GLY A 743 -23.39 13.23 14.19
C GLY A 743 -23.53 12.49 12.87
N CYS A 744 -24.70 11.91 12.60
CA CYS A 744 -24.90 11.03 11.44
C CYS A 744 -24.76 11.74 10.08
N GLY A 745 -24.81 13.07 10.05
CA GLY A 745 -24.82 13.88 8.85
C GLY A 745 -25.91 13.43 7.88
N THR A 746 -25.52 13.20 6.63
CA THR A 746 -26.42 12.72 5.57
C THR A 746 -26.77 11.23 5.69
N ALA A 747 -26.36 10.54 6.76
CA ALA A 747 -26.47 9.10 6.97
C ALA A 747 -25.63 8.23 6.02
N ARG A 748 -24.50 8.75 5.51
CA ARG A 748 -23.60 7.99 4.62
C ARG A 748 -23.09 6.68 5.25
N ASP A 749 -22.82 6.65 6.56
CA ASP A 749 -22.23 5.48 7.22
C ASP A 749 -23.11 4.22 7.17
N ILE A 750 -24.44 4.38 7.15
CA ILE A 750 -25.38 3.25 7.08
C ILE A 750 -25.24 2.46 5.78
N GLU A 751 -24.81 3.11 4.70
CA GLU A 751 -24.65 2.47 3.40
C GLU A 751 -23.49 1.47 3.38
N PHE A 752 -22.48 1.61 4.25
CA PHE A 752 -21.38 0.64 4.32
C PHE A 752 -21.80 -0.69 4.91
N VAL A 753 -22.93 -0.72 5.63
CA VAL A 753 -23.40 -1.86 6.44
C VAL A 753 -24.90 -2.15 6.25
N VAL A 754 -25.52 -1.67 5.17
CA VAL A 754 -26.97 -1.83 4.92
C VAL A 754 -27.42 -3.29 4.91
N GLY A 755 -26.58 -4.20 4.39
CA GLY A 755 -26.84 -5.63 4.41
C GLY A 755 -27.02 -6.17 5.84
N HIS A 756 -26.20 -5.69 6.77
CA HIS A 756 -26.33 -6.02 8.19
C HIS A 756 -27.63 -5.52 8.79
N VAL A 757 -27.88 -4.22 8.66
CA VAL A 757 -29.04 -3.55 9.29
C VAL A 757 -30.33 -4.27 8.89
N LYS A 758 -30.49 -4.57 7.59
CA LYS A 758 -31.65 -5.31 7.06
C LYS A 758 -31.74 -6.72 7.64
N LYS A 759 -30.65 -7.50 7.57
CA LYS A 759 -30.64 -8.91 7.95
C LYS A 759 -30.85 -9.13 9.45
N CYS A 760 -30.26 -8.29 10.29
CA CYS A 760 -30.38 -8.39 11.74
C CYS A 760 -31.64 -7.71 12.30
N GLY A 761 -32.33 -6.90 11.50
CA GLY A 761 -33.47 -6.09 11.93
C GLY A 761 -33.06 -4.99 12.92
N THR A 762 -31.83 -4.49 12.81
CA THR A 762 -31.26 -3.51 13.75
C THR A 762 -32.06 -2.21 13.73
N LYS A 763 -32.52 -1.77 14.91
CA LYS A 763 -33.15 -0.46 15.08
C LYS A 763 -32.08 0.62 15.17
N VAL A 764 -32.11 1.58 14.25
CA VAL A 764 -31.07 2.60 14.11
C VAL A 764 -31.64 3.97 14.46
N TYR A 765 -30.93 4.72 15.29
CA TYR A 765 -31.25 6.10 15.66
C TYR A 765 -30.15 7.01 15.10
N LEU A 766 -30.52 7.88 14.17
CA LEU A 766 -29.62 8.81 13.49
C LEU A 766 -29.80 10.19 14.12
N CYS A 767 -28.81 10.62 14.91
CA CYS A 767 -28.85 11.89 15.64
C CYS A 767 -27.92 12.91 14.98
N ASP A 768 -28.44 14.08 14.62
CA ASP A 768 -27.64 15.20 14.11
C ASP A 768 -28.22 16.55 14.55
N LEU A 769 -27.36 17.55 14.66
CA LEU A 769 -27.76 18.92 15.02
C LEU A 769 -28.47 19.63 13.86
N SER A 770 -28.24 19.21 12.61
CA SER A 770 -28.72 19.91 11.41
C SER A 770 -29.96 19.26 10.80
N ASP A 771 -31.12 19.92 10.90
CA ASP A 771 -32.35 19.53 10.19
C ASP A 771 -32.13 19.32 8.68
N ALA A 772 -31.30 20.16 8.05
CA ALA A 772 -31.02 20.06 6.62
C ALA A 772 -30.26 18.78 6.23
N LEU A 773 -29.32 18.33 7.09
CA LEU A 773 -28.65 17.04 6.89
C LEU A 773 -29.62 15.88 7.16
N LEU A 774 -30.50 16.03 8.15
CA LEU A 774 -31.53 15.04 8.45
C LEU A 774 -32.57 14.90 7.32
N ASP A 775 -32.88 15.95 6.57
CA ASP A 775 -33.71 15.85 5.36
C ASP A 775 -33.04 14.95 4.29
N MET A 776 -31.74 15.12 4.07
CA MET A 776 -30.97 14.26 3.17
C MET A 776 -30.88 12.82 3.70
N ALA A 777 -30.66 12.66 5.01
CA ALA A 777 -30.65 11.36 5.67
C ALA A 777 -32.00 10.64 5.54
N ARG A 778 -33.13 11.35 5.73
CA ARG A 778 -34.49 10.82 5.52
C ARG A 778 -34.61 10.28 4.10
N GLN A 779 -34.23 11.06 3.09
CA GLN A 779 -34.27 10.60 1.70
C GLN A 779 -33.41 9.34 1.48
N ARG A 780 -32.17 9.34 1.97
CA ARG A 780 -31.27 8.18 1.86
C ARG A 780 -31.86 6.93 2.52
N VAL A 781 -32.43 7.05 3.72
CA VAL A 781 -33.11 5.96 4.43
C VAL A 781 -34.26 5.38 3.61
N ARG A 782 -35.06 6.24 2.95
CA ARG A 782 -36.12 5.80 2.02
C ARG A 782 -35.57 5.02 0.84
N GLU A 783 -34.54 5.55 0.19
CA GLU A 783 -33.90 4.90 -0.97
C GLU A 783 -33.28 3.54 -0.62
N LEU A 784 -32.81 3.37 0.62
CA LEU A 784 -32.29 2.10 1.12
C LEU A 784 -33.40 1.15 1.59
N GLY A 785 -34.66 1.60 1.68
CA GLY A 785 -35.78 0.82 2.19
C GLY A 785 -35.68 0.50 3.68
N LEU A 786 -35.18 1.45 4.48
CA LEU A 786 -34.93 1.29 5.92
C LEU A 786 -35.89 2.09 6.82
N GLU A 787 -36.97 2.66 6.28
CA GLU A 787 -37.91 3.52 7.01
C GLU A 787 -38.52 2.86 8.25
N SER A 788 -38.72 1.54 8.23
CA SER A 788 -39.28 0.80 9.36
C SER A 788 -38.26 0.49 10.47
N GLN A 789 -36.97 0.71 10.20
CA GLN A 789 -35.86 0.38 11.09
C GLN A 789 -35.10 1.61 11.59
N VAL A 790 -35.21 2.74 10.89
CA VAL A 790 -34.43 3.95 11.18
C VAL A 790 -35.32 5.08 11.71
N THR A 791 -34.92 5.64 12.84
CA THR A 791 -35.49 6.85 13.45
C THR A 791 -34.48 7.98 13.34
N LEU A 792 -34.91 9.17 12.91
CA LEU A 792 -34.06 10.36 12.87
C LEU A 792 -34.40 11.27 14.05
N VAL A 793 -33.37 11.80 14.71
CA VAL A 793 -33.47 12.64 15.90
C VAL A 793 -32.69 13.93 15.68
N GLU A 794 -33.37 15.07 15.74
CA GLU A 794 -32.74 16.39 15.61
C GLU A 794 -32.33 16.93 16.98
N GLY A 795 -31.05 17.30 17.11
CA GLY A 795 -30.55 18.10 18.22
C GLY A 795 -29.17 17.68 18.73
N ASP A 796 -28.74 18.37 19.78
CA ASP A 796 -27.51 18.06 20.50
C ASP A 796 -27.70 16.81 21.37
N ILE A 797 -26.77 15.86 21.26
CA ILE A 797 -26.72 14.61 22.05
C ILE A 797 -26.73 14.87 23.57
N ASN A 798 -26.21 16.00 24.02
CA ASN A 798 -26.20 16.38 25.44
C ASN A 798 -27.55 16.92 25.92
N SER A 799 -28.45 17.30 25.01
CA SER A 799 -29.72 17.92 25.37
C SER A 799 -30.70 16.92 26.00
N VAL A 800 -31.45 17.38 27.00
CA VAL A 800 -32.48 16.56 27.68
C VAL A 800 -33.59 16.14 26.71
N ALA A 801 -33.93 16.98 25.73
CA ALA A 801 -34.96 16.71 24.74
C ALA A 801 -34.57 15.56 23.79
N VAL A 802 -33.30 15.51 23.35
CA VAL A 802 -32.79 14.42 22.52
C VAL A 802 -32.70 13.13 23.32
N LYS A 803 -32.20 13.18 24.56
CA LYS A 803 -32.12 12.00 25.45
C LYS A 803 -33.47 11.32 25.65
N LYS A 804 -34.58 12.08 25.70
CA LYS A 804 -35.96 11.53 25.80
C LYS A 804 -36.45 10.83 24.53
N GLN A 805 -35.84 11.11 23.37
CA GLN A 805 -36.19 10.49 22.08
C GLN A 805 -35.32 9.26 21.77
N LEU A 806 -34.20 9.11 22.47
CA LEU A 806 -33.29 7.98 22.33
C LEU A 806 -33.65 6.88 23.34
N PRO A 807 -33.30 5.62 23.06
CA PRO A 807 -33.36 4.56 24.07
C PRO A 807 -32.41 4.85 25.24
N ASP A 808 -32.77 4.39 26.44
CA ASP A 808 -31.93 4.56 27.64
C ASP A 808 -30.57 3.87 27.50
N GLU A 809 -30.56 2.66 26.94
CA GLU A 809 -29.34 1.91 26.62
C GLU A 809 -29.47 1.18 25.26
N VAL A 810 -28.35 1.05 24.55
CA VAL A 810 -28.27 0.42 23.22
C VAL A 810 -27.06 -0.49 23.06
N ASP A 811 -27.09 -1.38 22.07
CA ASP A 811 -25.99 -2.31 21.75
C ASP A 811 -24.76 -1.63 21.17
N LEU A 812 -24.96 -0.55 20.40
CA LEU A 812 -23.92 0.12 19.65
C LEU A 812 -24.14 1.63 19.63
N VAL A 813 -23.11 2.39 19.97
CA VAL A 813 -23.04 3.83 19.74
C VAL A 813 -21.85 4.13 18.84
N THR A 814 -22.09 4.84 17.73
CA THR A 814 -21.03 5.28 16.81
C THR A 814 -20.97 6.80 16.74
N CYS A 815 -19.75 7.34 16.54
CA CYS A 815 -19.53 8.74 16.24
C CYS A 815 -18.40 8.88 15.21
N SER A 816 -18.72 9.39 14.02
CA SER A 816 -17.80 9.45 12.88
C SER A 816 -17.56 10.89 12.46
N TYR A 817 -16.31 11.35 12.58
CA TYR A 817 -15.83 12.69 12.22
C TYR A 817 -16.74 13.82 12.74
N CYS A 818 -17.01 13.79 14.03
CA CYS A 818 -17.94 14.70 14.70
C CYS A 818 -17.41 15.25 16.01
N VAL A 819 -16.70 14.45 16.82
CA VAL A 819 -16.18 14.84 18.14
C VAL A 819 -15.27 16.06 18.05
N THR A 820 -14.41 16.15 17.03
CA THR A 820 -13.53 17.30 16.81
C THR A 820 -14.25 18.62 16.52
N MET A 821 -15.56 18.57 16.27
CA MET A 821 -16.42 19.75 16.07
C MET A 821 -17.26 20.10 17.32
N ILE A 822 -17.25 19.27 18.36
CA ILE A 822 -18.04 19.49 19.58
C ILE A 822 -17.21 20.27 20.61
N PRO A 823 -17.61 21.49 21.02
CA PRO A 823 -16.88 22.26 22.02
C PRO A 823 -16.77 21.51 23.37
N ASP A 824 -17.90 21.00 23.87
CA ASP A 824 -17.98 20.21 25.12
C ASP A 824 -17.83 18.71 24.87
N TRP A 825 -16.84 18.32 24.07
CA TRP A 825 -16.63 16.93 23.64
C TRP A 825 -16.55 15.93 24.80
N LYS A 826 -16.03 16.31 25.97
CA LYS A 826 -15.96 15.43 27.16
C LYS A 826 -17.34 15.00 27.65
N GLU A 827 -18.30 15.93 27.66
CA GLU A 827 -19.67 15.63 28.08
C GLU A 827 -20.39 14.79 27.03
N ALA A 828 -20.16 15.08 25.74
CA ALA A 828 -20.68 14.25 24.66
C ALA A 828 -20.14 12.81 24.74
N MET A 829 -18.84 12.62 24.98
CA MET A 829 -18.21 11.31 25.15
C MET A 829 -18.77 10.55 26.35
N ARG A 830 -19.00 11.24 27.48
CA ARG A 830 -19.65 10.67 28.67
C ARG A 830 -21.08 10.24 28.36
N THR A 831 -21.87 11.10 27.72
CA THR A 831 -23.25 10.79 27.32
C THR A 831 -23.28 9.57 26.40
N MET A 832 -22.45 9.54 25.35
CA MET A 832 -22.35 8.40 24.44
C MET A 832 -21.97 7.10 25.17
N SER A 833 -21.04 7.17 26.12
CA SER A 833 -20.61 6.01 26.90
C SER A 833 -21.71 5.47 27.82
N ASN A 834 -22.51 6.35 28.41
CA ASN A 834 -23.62 5.97 29.29
C ASN A 834 -24.77 5.29 28.52
N LEU A 835 -24.95 5.63 27.24
CA LEU A 835 -25.96 5.02 26.37
C LEU A 835 -25.60 3.59 25.95
N VAL A 836 -24.34 3.16 26.07
CA VAL A 836 -23.94 1.81 25.67
C VAL A 836 -24.33 0.84 26.76
N LYS A 837 -25.15 -0.17 26.50
CA LYS A 837 -25.52 -1.19 27.51
C LYS A 837 -24.30 -2.05 27.93
N PRO A 838 -24.32 -2.72 29.09
CA PRO A 838 -23.31 -3.73 29.42
C PRO A 838 -23.15 -4.79 28.32
N GLY A 839 -21.90 -5.02 27.88
CA GLY A 839 -21.58 -5.90 26.74
C GLY A 839 -21.75 -5.26 25.35
N GLY A 840 -22.35 -4.07 25.27
CA GLY A 840 -22.44 -3.23 24.06
C GLY A 840 -21.13 -2.52 23.73
N HIS A 841 -21.12 -1.78 22.62
CA HIS A 841 -19.91 -1.18 22.06
C HIS A 841 -20.03 0.32 21.82
N LEU A 842 -18.95 1.04 22.14
CA LEU A 842 -18.72 2.43 21.75
C LEU A 842 -17.66 2.45 20.66
N ALA A 843 -17.95 3.00 19.49
CA ALA A 843 -17.02 3.07 18.36
C ALA A 843 -16.89 4.49 17.81
N LEU A 844 -15.67 4.95 17.60
CA LEU A 844 -15.40 6.31 17.11
C LEU A 844 -14.32 6.33 16.03
N ILE A 845 -14.48 7.24 15.09
CA ILE A 845 -13.42 7.64 14.14
C ILE A 845 -13.38 9.17 14.10
N ASP A 846 -12.19 9.76 14.29
CA ASP A 846 -12.04 11.21 14.17
C ASP A 846 -10.58 11.63 13.95
N PHE A 847 -10.36 12.89 13.59
CA PHE A 847 -9.04 13.47 13.45
C PHE A 847 -8.31 13.62 14.80
N ILE A 848 -6.99 13.45 14.78
CA ILE A 848 -6.14 13.55 15.97
C ILE A 848 -4.76 14.13 15.65
N GLU A 849 -4.18 14.79 16.65
CA GLU A 849 -2.81 15.27 16.57
C GLU A 849 -1.81 14.11 16.59
N ARG A 850 -0.75 14.19 15.77
CA ARG A 850 0.35 13.21 15.80
C ARG A 850 1.23 13.49 17.00
N GLU A 851 1.60 12.42 17.68
CA GLU A 851 2.52 12.44 18.80
C GLU A 851 3.96 12.68 18.33
N GLY A 852 4.66 13.61 19.00
CA GLY A 852 6.07 13.92 18.73
C GLY A 852 6.32 14.70 17.42
N ARG A 853 5.26 15.21 16.79
CA ARG A 853 5.30 15.96 15.52
C ARG A 853 4.60 17.33 15.63
N GLU A 854 4.31 17.78 16.85
CA GLU A 854 3.54 18.99 17.14
C GLU A 854 4.18 20.27 16.56
N SER A 855 5.52 20.26 16.42
CA SER A 855 6.30 21.37 15.88
C SER A 855 6.42 21.36 14.36
N CYS A 856 6.11 20.25 13.69
CA CYS A 856 6.26 20.08 12.25
C CYS A 856 5.28 20.97 11.45
N TRP A 857 5.75 21.47 10.30
CA TRP A 857 5.00 22.44 9.50
C TRP A 857 3.76 21.85 8.83
N ASP A 858 3.84 20.60 8.37
CA ASP A 858 2.72 19.84 7.80
C ASP A 858 1.53 19.78 8.77
N GLN A 859 1.78 19.42 10.03
CA GLN A 859 0.75 19.36 11.08
C GLN A 859 0.13 20.71 11.41
N LYS A 860 0.95 21.77 11.46
CA LYS A 860 0.44 23.14 11.66
C LYS A 860 -0.44 23.57 10.49
N LEU A 861 -0.05 23.24 9.26
CA LEU A 861 -0.78 23.63 8.05
C LEU A 861 -2.16 22.99 7.97
N TYR A 862 -2.27 21.66 8.11
CA TYR A 862 -3.60 21.03 8.03
C TYR A 862 -4.48 21.42 9.23
N LYS A 863 -3.92 21.59 10.44
CA LYS A 863 -4.71 22.07 11.60
C LYS A 863 -5.33 23.44 11.34
N TRP A 864 -4.55 24.37 10.81
CA TRP A 864 -5.04 25.69 10.45
C TRP A 864 -6.14 25.62 9.38
N TRP A 865 -5.96 24.78 8.36
CA TRP A 865 -6.93 24.59 7.29
C TRP A 865 -8.26 24.02 7.80
N PHE A 866 -8.21 22.93 8.59
CA PHE A 866 -9.40 22.29 9.18
C PHE A 866 -10.12 23.19 10.20
N ALA A 867 -9.39 24.03 10.95
CA ALA A 867 -9.99 24.96 11.90
C ALA A 867 -10.93 26.00 11.22
N MET A 868 -10.74 26.28 9.92
CA MET A 868 -11.66 27.13 9.16
C MET A 868 -13.06 26.54 9.04
N ASP A 869 -13.18 25.20 9.07
CA ASP A 869 -14.44 24.47 9.02
C ASP A 869 -14.91 24.01 10.43
N GLY A 870 -14.27 24.53 11.49
CA GLY A 870 -14.63 24.21 12.87
C GLY A 870 -14.16 22.84 13.35
N VAL A 871 -13.19 22.22 12.67
CA VAL A 871 -12.59 20.94 13.07
C VAL A 871 -11.33 21.20 13.88
N PHE A 872 -11.34 20.80 15.16
CA PHE A 872 -10.24 21.05 16.10
C PHE A 872 -9.60 19.74 16.56
N PHE A 873 -8.40 19.46 16.05
CA PHE A 873 -7.64 18.26 16.37
C PHE A 873 -7.23 18.29 17.85
N ASN A 874 -7.40 17.16 18.56
CA ASN A 874 -7.15 17.10 19.99
C ASN A 874 -6.69 15.70 20.44
N ARG A 875 -5.45 15.59 20.92
CA ARG A 875 -4.89 14.31 21.43
C ARG A 875 -5.63 13.77 22.66
N LYS A 876 -6.28 14.62 23.46
CA LYS A 876 -7.00 14.22 24.68
C LYS A 876 -8.17 13.28 24.43
N HIS A 877 -8.66 13.19 23.18
CA HIS A 877 -9.67 12.19 22.79
C HIS A 877 -9.18 10.77 23.04
N ARG A 878 -7.95 10.47 22.61
CA ARG A 878 -7.29 9.18 22.85
C ARG A 878 -7.19 8.88 24.34
N GLU A 879 -6.58 9.80 25.09
CA GLU A 879 -6.36 9.64 26.53
C GLU A 879 -7.66 9.36 27.26
N TRP A 880 -8.73 10.06 26.91
CA TRP A 880 -10.05 9.84 27.47
C TRP A 880 -10.57 8.44 27.13
N LEU A 881 -10.58 8.05 25.85
CA LEU A 881 -11.10 6.75 25.40
C LEU A 881 -10.37 5.57 26.02
N THR A 882 -9.03 5.63 26.08
CA THR A 882 -8.22 4.51 26.57
C THR A 882 -8.11 4.44 28.09
N SER A 883 -8.55 5.48 28.82
CA SER A 883 -8.52 5.51 30.29
C SER A 883 -9.85 5.14 30.95
N GLN A 884 -10.89 4.80 30.19
CA GLN A 884 -12.20 4.48 30.76
C GLN A 884 -12.19 3.08 31.43
N PRO A 885 -12.31 2.98 32.77
CA PRO A 885 -12.25 1.69 33.47
C PRO A 885 -13.47 0.80 33.17
N GLY A 886 -14.59 1.39 32.75
CA GLY A 886 -15.80 0.66 32.39
C GLY A 886 -15.79 0.04 30.99
N PHE A 887 -14.71 0.22 30.21
CA PHE A 887 -14.60 -0.28 28.84
C PHE A 887 -13.33 -1.10 28.65
N LYS A 888 -13.47 -2.26 28.00
CA LYS A 888 -12.35 -3.00 27.41
C LYS A 888 -12.10 -2.44 26.02
N THR A 889 -10.91 -1.89 25.77
CA THR A 889 -10.53 -1.46 24.42
C THR A 889 -10.34 -2.70 23.54
N MET A 890 -11.21 -2.86 22.54
CA MET A 890 -11.10 -3.93 21.55
C MET A 890 -10.15 -3.50 20.43
N TRP A 891 -10.28 -2.27 19.94
CA TRP A 891 -9.44 -1.73 18.89
C TRP A 891 -9.07 -0.28 19.16
N TYR A 892 -7.80 0.06 18.92
CA TYR A 892 -7.35 1.44 18.79
C TYR A 892 -6.25 1.51 17.73
N GLY A 893 -6.53 2.23 16.63
CA GLY A 893 -5.60 2.46 15.53
C GLY A 893 -5.48 3.95 15.23
N GLU A 894 -4.33 4.36 14.70
CA GLU A 894 -4.11 5.69 14.14
C GLU A 894 -3.53 5.51 12.75
N ASP A 895 -4.08 6.22 11.77
CA ASP A 895 -3.67 6.17 10.37
C ASP A 895 -3.61 7.58 9.79
N GLU A 896 -2.96 7.73 8.63
CA GLU A 896 -2.92 8.99 7.87
C GLU A 896 -3.69 8.78 6.57
N GLY A 897 -4.50 9.78 6.18
CA GLY A 897 -5.24 9.76 4.93
C GLY A 897 -5.09 11.06 4.15
N ARG A 898 -4.99 10.97 2.82
CA ARG A 898 -4.83 12.13 1.93
C ARG A 898 -6.10 12.95 1.90
N VAL A 899 -5.97 14.26 2.06
CA VAL A 899 -7.06 15.21 1.79
C VAL A 899 -7.12 15.48 0.29
N PRO A 900 -8.30 15.41 -0.36
CA PRO A 900 -8.46 15.65 -1.79
C PRO A 900 -7.85 16.98 -2.20
N TYR A 901 -7.16 16.99 -3.35
CA TYR A 901 -6.57 18.20 -3.96
C TYR A 901 -5.49 18.89 -3.13
N THR A 902 -5.00 18.27 -2.05
CA THR A 902 -3.89 18.78 -1.26
C THR A 902 -2.80 17.71 -1.09
N PRO A 903 -1.56 18.11 -0.76
CA PRO A 903 -0.51 17.17 -0.35
C PRO A 903 -0.63 16.76 1.14
N LEU A 904 -1.69 17.16 1.83
CA LEU A 904 -1.85 16.99 3.28
C LEU A 904 -2.35 15.58 3.61
N ASN A 905 -1.74 14.97 4.61
CA ASN A 905 -2.14 13.67 5.17
C ASN A 905 -2.42 13.81 6.67
N PRO A 906 -3.55 14.42 7.08
CA PRO A 906 -3.96 14.46 8.48
C PRO A 906 -4.08 13.06 9.07
N THR A 907 -3.81 12.97 10.38
CA THR A 907 -3.95 11.73 11.14
C THR A 907 -5.36 11.63 11.72
N HIS A 908 -5.93 10.43 11.68
CA HIS A 908 -7.19 10.07 12.31
C HIS A 908 -7.01 8.81 13.15
N TYR A 909 -7.82 8.68 14.19
CA TYR A 909 -7.90 7.45 14.99
C TYR A 909 -9.17 6.69 14.68
N MET A 910 -9.14 5.37 14.92
CA MET A 910 -10.31 4.51 15.00
C MET A 910 -10.30 3.79 16.34
N TYR A 911 -11.42 3.80 17.04
CA TYR A 911 -11.59 3.18 18.35
C TYR A 911 -12.83 2.29 18.37
N CYS A 912 -12.73 1.15 19.04
CA CYS A 912 -13.88 0.36 19.50
C CYS A 912 -13.61 -0.13 20.93
N GLY A 913 -14.52 0.19 21.84
CA GLY A 913 -14.51 -0.30 23.22
C GLY A 913 -15.78 -1.07 23.52
N GLN A 914 -15.66 -2.18 24.25
CA GLN A 914 -16.79 -2.93 24.79
C GLN A 914 -17.05 -2.51 26.24
N ARG A 915 -18.30 -2.15 26.58
CA ARG A 915 -18.66 -1.85 27.97
C ARG A 915 -18.63 -3.14 28.79
N LEU A 916 -17.91 -3.13 29.89
CA LEU A 916 -17.78 -4.29 30.77
C LEU A 916 -19.13 -4.61 31.44
N VAL A 917 -19.44 -5.89 31.56
CA VAL A 917 -20.55 -6.36 32.39
C VAL A 917 -20.08 -6.29 33.84
N SER A 918 -20.78 -5.55 34.69
CA SER A 918 -20.51 -5.53 36.14
C SER A 918 -20.56 -6.96 36.65
N ARG A 919 -19.45 -7.44 37.22
CA ARG A 919 -19.36 -8.76 37.85
C ARG A 919 -20.26 -8.86 39.07
#